data_AF-A0A4R4KZW4-F1
#
_entry.id   AF-A0A4R4KZW4-F1
#
_cell.length_a   1.000
_cell.length_b   1.000
_cell.length_c   1.000
_cell.angle_alpha   90.00
_cell.angle_beta   90.00
_cell.angle_gamma   90.00
#
_symmetry.space_group_name_H-M   'P 1'
#
loop_
_entity.id
_entity.type
_entity.pdbx_description
1 polymer ?
#
loop_
_entity_poly.entity_id
_entity_poly.type
_entity_poly.pdbx_seq_one_letter_code
_entity_poly.pdbx_strand_id
1 'polypeptide(L)'
;MRSATPAAGEAHTAGRPAWRRAPRGLLAGTAAAALVAAMLSMSIGAAHAATMFGDDFQDANATGWSSSGGSWSVVNDGSLVYRQSSTGSDAKAQAGSTWSDQTVQARVKPITWSSGSGRLVGVIGRAQTMTSYYYLALTNGNQVVLGKRTSGGHTTLASAPSVVSTGTWYTLRLEAFGSQLRGYVNGQQVVSASDGTFNSGRIGLATLYASASFDDVLVTDQPGGGQSPSSPPTSSPPTSSPPPSPPDGQADGYAAMNALGQNGTTGGAGGPSVTVDTASEFLEAIARPGPLVIQVSGTIDLPGPMHDVSSDKTIVGLGSTARITGGGLNIGLPIDDSITSPPANAVHNVIIRNLTFSGWDDDAINVQMFSHHVWIDHNAVLNSAGVDGGVDVKRGSDYVTISWNHVTHDKNMLLGHADGNSAQDAGRLHVTYHHNFFDGTQQRNPRTRYGNPVHVYNNYYLANEDYGVRAATASGVLIEGNYFQNVEDTFHRSGGSIAARDNCFDNSAPGQTGGTVLPIPYQYTAQPCADVPAAVRAGAGVGKLGTSPTPPATTPPPTTPAPTTPAPTTPAPTTPPGDGPIGWASMAGGTTGGAGGRTVTVTDGPTLADLLESNERLIIQVQGMITMPDAMNDVHSHKTIIGVGANSGFRGGGLNISSGYSNIIVRNLVFTGWTSDAIEVEGQAHHIWVDHNRFTGAGGGADGSVDIKHGSDYVTVSWNHTTHDKNMLLGHDDDNTADRGRLRVTYHHNWFDGSAERNPRVRYGNPVHVFNNYFDNNEVYGVASTVEAGVLVEGNYFENVPRPIAVGYADSPPGNVVQRHNLFVGSGPVESTGTGVDPIPYGYPLDNANTVPATVMAGAGTGKIG
;
A
#
# COMPACT_ATOMS: atom_id res chain seq x y z
N MET A 1 -33.60 45.64 19.15
CA MET A 1 -33.91 45.42 20.59
C MET A 1 -35.41 45.24 20.73
N ARG A 2 -35.87 44.22 21.48
CA ARG A 2 -37.23 44.06 22.05
C ARG A 2 -38.42 43.98 21.04
N SER A 3 -39.53 43.30 21.30
CA SER A 3 -39.82 42.16 22.19
C SER A 3 -41.28 41.69 21.98
N ALA A 4 -41.51 40.37 22.07
CA ALA A 4 -42.71 39.71 22.62
C ALA A 4 -44.13 39.93 22.04
N THR A 5 -44.85 38.81 21.99
CA THR A 5 -46.30 38.62 21.81
C THR A 5 -47.13 39.22 22.96
N PRO A 6 -48.49 39.28 22.83
CA PRO A 6 -49.30 38.35 23.63
C PRO A 6 -50.62 37.82 23.01
N ALA A 7 -51.18 36.82 23.72
CA ALA A 7 -52.53 36.23 23.70
C ALA A 7 -53.67 37.21 24.09
N ALA A 8 -54.98 36.90 24.15
CA ALA A 8 -55.92 35.92 23.54
C ALA A 8 -57.38 36.26 23.99
N GLY A 9 -58.42 35.67 23.35
CA GLY A 9 -59.85 35.77 23.77
C GLY A 9 -60.59 37.05 23.31
N GLU A 10 -61.92 37.10 23.17
CA GLU A 10 -62.96 36.07 23.37
C GLU A 10 -64.25 36.35 22.55
N ALA A 11 -64.94 35.27 22.17
CA ALA A 11 -66.40 35.04 22.14
C ALA A 11 -67.37 35.85 21.23
N HIS A 12 -68.23 35.11 20.49
CA HIS A 12 -69.71 35.15 20.66
C HIS A 12 -70.45 34.07 19.82
N THR A 13 -71.26 33.23 20.49
CA THR A 13 -72.53 32.57 20.03
C THR A 13 -72.62 31.80 18.69
N ALA A 14 -73.48 30.80 18.49
CA ALA A 14 -74.19 29.82 19.33
C ALA A 14 -74.88 28.82 18.36
N GLY A 15 -74.93 27.52 18.66
CA GLY A 15 -75.60 26.57 17.76
C GLY A 15 -75.32 25.09 18.05
N ARG A 16 -76.18 24.48 18.86
CA ARG A 16 -76.25 23.02 19.10
C ARG A 16 -77.72 22.61 18.90
N PRO A 17 -78.02 21.37 18.45
CA PRO A 17 -78.00 20.25 19.40
C PRO A 17 -77.47 18.92 18.84
N ALA A 18 -77.17 17.99 19.76
CA ALA A 18 -76.78 16.62 19.46
C ALA A 18 -77.36 15.67 20.51
N TRP A 19 -78.02 14.58 20.08
CA TRP A 19 -78.37 13.41 20.90
C TRP A 19 -78.22 12.16 20.01
N ARG A 20 -77.31 11.19 20.24
CA ARG A 20 -76.97 10.35 21.42
C ARG A 20 -77.68 8.97 21.39
N ARG A 21 -76.92 7.91 21.07
CA ARG A 21 -76.69 6.65 21.86
C ARG A 21 -76.45 5.43 20.95
N ALA A 22 -75.43 4.64 21.30
CA ALA A 22 -75.35 3.21 20.96
C ALA A 22 -76.05 2.37 22.05
N PRO A 23 -76.38 1.09 21.78
CA PRO A 23 -75.56 0.02 22.37
C PRO A 23 -75.38 -1.24 21.48
N ARG A 24 -74.67 -2.24 22.02
CA ARG A 24 -74.23 -3.52 21.42
C ARG A 24 -75.37 -4.52 21.18
N GLY A 25 -75.19 -5.45 20.23
CA GLY A 25 -76.02 -6.65 19.99
C GLY A 25 -75.26 -7.70 19.14
N LEU A 26 -75.60 -8.99 19.28
CA LEU A 26 -74.82 -10.16 18.80
C LEU A 26 -75.55 -10.96 17.69
N LEU A 27 -74.90 -12.01 17.16
CA LEU A 27 -75.41 -13.13 16.30
C LEU A 27 -75.48 -12.88 14.77
N ALA A 28 -75.53 -13.90 13.88
CA ALA A 28 -74.81 -15.19 13.72
C ALA A 28 -75.33 -15.95 12.47
N GLY A 29 -74.45 -16.56 11.66
CA GLY A 29 -74.79 -17.51 10.57
C GLY A 29 -75.43 -16.90 9.30
N THR A 30 -75.48 -17.55 8.13
CA THR A 30 -74.88 -18.83 7.64
C THR A 30 -75.06 -18.90 6.11
N ALA A 31 -74.09 -19.49 5.38
CA ALA A 31 -74.18 -20.37 4.18
C ALA A 31 -75.26 -20.12 3.06
N ALA A 32 -75.15 -20.51 1.78
CA ALA A 32 -74.22 -21.31 0.95
C ALA A 32 -74.66 -21.10 -0.54
N ALA A 33 -74.06 -21.66 -1.61
CA ALA A 33 -72.70 -22.09 -1.97
C ALA A 33 -72.75 -22.62 -3.43
N ALA A 34 -71.70 -22.49 -4.25
CA ALA A 34 -71.63 -23.16 -5.57
C ALA A 34 -70.20 -23.58 -5.96
N LEU A 35 -70.09 -24.84 -6.38
CA LEU A 35 -68.96 -25.59 -6.94
C LEU A 35 -68.19 -24.83 -8.06
N VAL A 36 -66.92 -25.14 -8.40
CA VAL A 36 -66.35 -26.47 -8.73
C VAL A 36 -64.89 -26.61 -8.27
N ALA A 37 -64.49 -27.84 -7.92
CA ALA A 37 -63.13 -28.20 -7.52
C ALA A 37 -62.22 -28.53 -8.71
N ALA A 38 -60.97 -28.08 -8.65
CA ALA A 38 -59.84 -28.67 -9.36
C ALA A 38 -58.76 -29.04 -8.34
N MET A 39 -58.32 -30.30 -8.35
CA MET A 39 -57.28 -30.77 -7.43
C MET A 39 -55.92 -30.20 -7.85
N LEU A 40 -55.32 -29.38 -7.00
CA LEU A 40 -53.86 -29.26 -6.96
C LEU A 40 -53.39 -29.85 -5.63
N SER A 41 -52.88 -31.08 -5.68
CA SER A 41 -52.09 -31.66 -4.61
C SER A 41 -50.75 -30.94 -4.54
N MET A 42 -50.74 -29.73 -3.95
CA MET A 42 -49.51 -29.07 -3.59
C MET A 42 -48.84 -29.87 -2.48
N SER A 43 -47.83 -30.64 -2.87
CA SER A 43 -46.78 -31.06 -1.95
C SER A 43 -46.23 -29.83 -1.25
N ILE A 44 -46.52 -29.69 0.05
CA ILE A 44 -45.77 -28.81 0.94
C ILE A 44 -44.35 -29.35 0.99
N GLY A 45 -43.50 -28.88 0.07
CA GLY A 45 -42.07 -29.03 0.19
C GLY A 45 -41.65 -28.39 1.50
N ALA A 46 -40.87 -29.10 2.30
CA ALA A 46 -40.26 -28.50 3.47
C ALA A 46 -39.46 -27.27 3.02
N ALA A 47 -39.69 -26.13 3.67
CA ALA A 47 -38.85 -24.96 3.45
C ALA A 47 -37.44 -25.31 3.94
N HIS A 48 -36.52 -25.58 3.01
CA HIS A 48 -35.13 -25.83 3.36
C HIS A 48 -34.51 -24.57 3.97
N ALA A 49 -33.85 -24.73 5.11
CA ALA A 49 -33.06 -23.66 5.71
C ALA A 49 -31.96 -23.23 4.72
N ALA A 50 -31.72 -21.93 4.61
CA ALA A 50 -30.66 -21.42 3.76
C ALA A 50 -29.30 -21.74 4.40
N THR A 51 -28.47 -22.50 3.68
CA THR A 51 -27.07 -22.70 4.08
C THR A 51 -26.32 -21.39 3.89
N MET A 52 -25.82 -20.81 4.97
CA MET A 52 -24.99 -19.60 4.95
C MET A 52 -23.52 -19.91 4.64
N PHE A 53 -23.05 -21.07 5.08
CA PHE A 53 -21.71 -21.60 4.85
C PHE A 53 -21.73 -23.11 5.08
N GLY A 54 -20.86 -23.84 4.39
CA GLY A 54 -20.60 -25.24 4.68
C GLY A 54 -19.30 -25.68 4.04
N ASP A 55 -18.66 -26.68 4.65
CA ASP A 55 -17.41 -27.26 4.19
C ASP A 55 -17.36 -28.75 4.55
N ASP A 56 -17.15 -29.59 3.54
CA ASP A 56 -17.00 -31.04 3.68
C ASP A 56 -15.54 -31.50 3.50
N PHE A 57 -14.61 -30.58 3.18
CA PHE A 57 -13.18 -30.83 2.91
C PHE A 57 -12.88 -31.88 1.83
N GLN A 58 -13.88 -32.33 1.04
CA GLN A 58 -13.69 -33.38 0.03
C GLN A 58 -12.99 -32.87 -1.24
N ASP A 59 -12.77 -31.56 -1.35
CA ASP A 59 -11.95 -30.91 -2.37
C ASP A 59 -10.45 -30.83 -1.99
N ALA A 60 -10.05 -31.51 -0.91
CA ALA A 60 -8.68 -31.62 -0.40
C ALA A 60 -8.01 -30.30 0.03
N ASN A 61 -8.79 -29.24 0.27
CA ASN A 61 -8.25 -27.98 0.79
C ASN A 61 -9.11 -27.42 1.95
N ALA A 62 -8.62 -26.36 2.60
CA ALA A 62 -9.33 -25.63 3.65
C ALA A 62 -9.41 -24.13 3.30
N THR A 63 -9.66 -23.81 2.03
CA THR A 63 -9.73 -22.42 1.56
C THR A 63 -10.88 -21.69 2.25
N GLY A 64 -10.60 -20.50 2.79
CA GLY A 64 -11.56 -19.76 3.62
C GLY A 64 -11.48 -20.05 5.11
N TRP A 65 -10.67 -21.02 5.53
CA TRP A 65 -10.28 -21.21 6.94
C TRP A 65 -9.02 -20.45 7.30
N SER A 66 -8.99 -19.95 8.53
CA SER A 66 -7.87 -19.26 9.13
C SER A 66 -7.53 -19.90 10.46
N SER A 67 -6.34 -20.48 10.59
CA SER A 67 -5.86 -21.11 11.82
C SER A 67 -5.00 -20.17 12.68
N SER A 68 -5.02 -20.38 14.00
CA SER A 68 -4.13 -19.73 14.96
C SER A 68 -3.82 -20.73 16.08
N GLY A 69 -2.53 -21.04 16.26
CA GLY A 69 -2.05 -22.07 17.16
C GLY A 69 -2.22 -23.49 16.59
N GLY A 70 -1.21 -24.32 16.82
CA GLY A 70 -1.26 -25.76 16.56
C GLY A 70 -0.80 -26.14 15.15
N SER A 71 -1.31 -27.24 14.62
CA SER A 71 -0.90 -27.73 13.30
C SER A 71 -2.13 -28.28 12.58
N TRP A 72 -2.53 -27.60 11.49
CA TRP A 72 -3.79 -27.83 10.79
C TRP A 72 -3.54 -28.29 9.35
N SER A 73 -4.25 -29.33 8.89
CA SER A 73 -4.11 -29.87 7.52
C SER A 73 -5.34 -30.66 7.12
N VAL A 74 -5.68 -30.67 5.83
CA VAL A 74 -6.66 -31.62 5.29
C VAL A 74 -5.97 -32.95 5.00
N VAL A 75 -6.56 -34.03 5.48
CA VAL A 75 -5.93 -35.36 5.52
C VAL A 75 -6.98 -36.46 5.38
N ASN A 76 -6.55 -37.64 4.92
CA ASN A 76 -7.44 -38.80 4.83
C ASN A 76 -7.63 -39.47 6.21
N ASP A 77 -8.88 -39.85 6.50
CA ASP A 77 -9.34 -40.51 7.72
C ASP A 77 -10.54 -41.47 7.43
N GLY A 78 -10.56 -42.04 6.22
CA GLY A 78 -11.72 -42.72 5.64
C GLY A 78 -12.56 -41.81 4.73
N SER A 79 -12.67 -40.53 5.09
CA SER A 79 -13.00 -39.38 4.23
C SER A 79 -11.83 -38.38 4.27
N LEU A 80 -11.83 -37.36 3.42
CA LEU A 80 -10.98 -36.18 3.68
C LEU A 80 -11.58 -35.41 4.86
N VAL A 81 -10.74 -34.96 5.79
CA VAL A 81 -11.15 -34.25 7.01
C VAL A 81 -10.14 -33.17 7.35
N TYR A 82 -10.59 -32.09 7.99
CA TYR A 82 -9.68 -31.07 8.49
C TYR A 82 -9.19 -31.46 9.88
N ARG A 83 -7.88 -31.69 10.02
CA ARG A 83 -7.26 -32.22 11.23
C ARG A 83 -6.35 -31.19 11.89
N GLN A 84 -6.58 -30.97 13.18
CA GLN A 84 -5.60 -30.43 14.10
C GLN A 84 -4.80 -31.60 14.69
N SER A 85 -3.47 -31.58 14.56
CA SER A 85 -2.59 -32.69 15.00
C SER A 85 -1.76 -32.41 16.27
N SER A 86 -1.66 -31.16 16.74
CA SER A 86 -0.79 -30.75 17.84
C SER A 86 -1.52 -30.66 19.19
N THR A 87 -1.03 -31.39 20.19
CA THR A 87 -1.53 -31.30 21.58
C THR A 87 -0.82 -30.20 22.40
N GLY A 88 0.10 -29.44 21.79
CA GLY A 88 1.00 -28.51 22.48
C GLY A 88 0.44 -27.11 22.75
N SER A 89 -0.69 -26.73 22.15
CA SER A 89 -1.19 -25.35 22.17
C SER A 89 -2.71 -25.24 22.26
N ASP A 90 -3.15 -24.00 22.46
CA ASP A 90 -4.53 -23.56 22.32
C ASP A 90 -4.79 -23.14 20.87
N ALA A 91 -5.44 -24.01 20.13
CA ALA A 91 -5.50 -23.99 18.68
C ALA A 91 -6.93 -23.84 18.18
N LYS A 92 -7.14 -22.96 17.21
CA LYS A 92 -8.43 -22.68 16.59
C LYS A 92 -8.30 -22.50 15.09
N ALA A 93 -9.37 -22.83 14.35
CA ALA A 93 -9.53 -22.46 12.96
C ALA A 93 -10.90 -21.80 12.76
N GLN A 94 -10.95 -20.62 12.14
CA GLN A 94 -12.19 -19.85 11.94
C GLN A 94 -12.47 -19.61 10.46
N ALA A 95 -13.74 -19.67 10.07
CA ALA A 95 -14.21 -19.52 8.69
C ALA A 95 -15.54 -18.76 8.62
N GLY A 96 -15.97 -18.44 7.40
CA GLY A 96 -17.21 -17.72 7.14
C GLY A 96 -17.18 -16.23 7.47
N SER A 97 -18.35 -15.61 7.34
CA SER A 97 -18.60 -14.17 7.51
C SER A 97 -19.16 -13.84 8.90
N THR A 98 -19.37 -12.54 9.18
CA THR A 98 -20.00 -12.09 10.42
C THR A 98 -21.52 -12.28 10.38
N TRP A 99 -22.05 -13.23 11.17
CA TRP A 99 -23.50 -13.44 11.32
C TRP A 99 -23.97 -13.13 12.73
N SER A 100 -25.11 -12.44 12.86
CA SER A 100 -25.76 -12.19 14.16
C SER A 100 -26.33 -13.49 14.72
N ASP A 101 -27.39 -13.99 14.12
CA ASP A 101 -28.03 -15.25 14.51
C ASP A 101 -27.48 -16.40 13.66
N GLN A 102 -27.03 -17.46 14.33
CA GLN A 102 -26.32 -18.57 13.68
C GLN A 102 -26.52 -19.90 14.39
N THR A 103 -26.76 -20.94 13.60
CA THR A 103 -26.60 -22.34 13.99
C THR A 103 -25.31 -22.84 13.35
N VAL A 104 -24.33 -23.25 14.16
CA VAL A 104 -23.05 -23.83 13.73
C VAL A 104 -23.04 -25.32 14.03
N GLN A 105 -22.84 -26.17 13.03
CA GLN A 105 -22.76 -27.63 13.17
C GLN A 105 -21.48 -28.18 12.56
N ALA A 106 -20.90 -29.20 13.17
CA ALA A 106 -19.81 -30.00 12.59
C ALA A 106 -19.79 -31.43 13.15
N ARG A 107 -19.27 -32.39 12.38
CA ARG A 107 -18.73 -33.64 12.93
C ARG A 107 -17.36 -33.37 13.54
N VAL A 108 -17.12 -33.95 14.72
CA VAL A 108 -15.93 -33.73 15.55
C VAL A 108 -15.45 -35.07 16.10
N LYS A 109 -14.17 -35.41 15.89
CA LYS A 109 -13.52 -36.60 16.43
C LYS A 109 -12.29 -36.22 17.24
N PRO A 110 -12.36 -36.23 18.59
CA PRO A 110 -11.18 -36.11 19.45
C PRO A 110 -10.22 -37.28 19.21
N ILE A 111 -8.92 -37.01 19.05
CA ILE A 111 -7.90 -38.02 18.78
C ILE A 111 -7.02 -38.23 20.02
N THR A 112 -6.35 -37.17 20.48
CA THR A 112 -5.43 -37.23 21.63
C THR A 112 -5.63 -36.03 22.54
N TRP A 113 -5.55 -36.25 23.84
CA TRP A 113 -5.53 -35.20 24.87
C TRP A 113 -4.11 -35.06 25.41
N SER A 114 -3.60 -33.85 25.62
CA SER A 114 -2.39 -33.68 26.45
C SER A 114 -2.69 -33.99 27.92
N SER A 115 -1.65 -34.25 28.72
CA SER A 115 -1.79 -34.49 30.15
C SER A 115 -2.36 -33.26 30.88
N GLY A 116 -3.28 -33.49 31.82
CA GLY A 116 -3.93 -32.46 32.63
C GLY A 116 -5.43 -32.28 32.33
N SER A 117 -6.13 -31.53 33.17
CA SER A 117 -7.57 -31.31 33.11
C SER A 117 -7.97 -30.09 32.26
N GLY A 118 -9.23 -30.06 31.79
CA GLY A 118 -9.78 -28.92 31.07
C GLY A 118 -9.37 -28.85 29.59
N ARG A 119 -8.96 -29.97 28.99
CA ARG A 119 -8.74 -30.07 27.54
C ARG A 119 -10.09 -30.09 26.85
N LEU A 120 -10.21 -29.45 25.67
CA LEU A 120 -11.45 -29.42 24.91
C LEU A 120 -11.25 -29.59 23.40
N VAL A 121 -12.28 -30.06 22.72
CA VAL A 121 -12.42 -30.08 21.25
C VAL A 121 -13.85 -29.65 20.92
N GLY A 122 -14.05 -28.67 20.05
CA GLY A 122 -15.38 -28.09 19.85
C GLY A 122 -15.58 -27.25 18.59
N VAL A 123 -16.79 -26.72 18.46
CA VAL A 123 -17.19 -25.71 17.47
C VAL A 123 -17.25 -24.33 18.11
N ILE A 124 -16.95 -23.30 17.30
CA ILE A 124 -16.98 -21.88 17.66
C ILE A 124 -18.14 -21.21 16.94
N GLY A 125 -18.84 -20.30 17.62
CA GLY A 125 -19.82 -19.40 17.02
C GLY A 125 -19.66 -17.97 17.55
N ARG A 126 -20.09 -17.00 16.73
CA ARG A 126 -19.98 -15.56 17.00
C ARG A 126 -18.55 -15.12 17.38
N ALA A 127 -17.57 -15.58 16.60
CA ALA A 127 -16.20 -15.13 16.76
C ALA A 127 -16.01 -13.68 16.30
N GLN A 128 -15.60 -12.83 17.22
CA GLN A 128 -15.16 -11.46 17.00
C GLN A 128 -13.66 -11.39 16.71
N THR A 129 -12.87 -12.27 17.36
CA THR A 129 -11.42 -12.44 17.13
C THR A 129 -11.02 -13.90 17.35
N MET A 130 -9.75 -14.23 17.10
CA MET A 130 -9.14 -15.52 17.47
C MET A 130 -9.17 -15.84 18.98
N THR A 131 -9.51 -14.89 19.85
CA THR A 131 -9.62 -15.09 21.31
C THR A 131 -10.96 -14.63 21.91
N SER A 132 -11.89 -14.12 21.11
CA SER A 132 -13.18 -13.58 21.58
C SER A 132 -14.34 -14.23 20.84
N TYR A 133 -14.96 -15.25 21.44
CA TYR A 133 -16.00 -16.08 20.80
C TYR A 133 -16.83 -16.92 21.79
N TYR A 134 -17.98 -17.45 21.36
CA TYR A 134 -18.66 -18.55 22.04
C TYR A 134 -18.18 -19.90 21.50
N TYR A 135 -18.20 -20.94 22.34
CA TYR A 135 -17.86 -22.30 21.93
C TYR A 135 -18.76 -23.35 22.56
N LEU A 136 -18.94 -24.45 21.84
CA LEU A 136 -19.49 -25.69 22.35
C LEU A 136 -18.45 -26.80 22.15
N ALA A 137 -17.99 -27.41 23.24
CA ALA A 137 -16.90 -28.36 23.19
C ALA A 137 -17.10 -29.59 24.08
N LEU A 138 -16.57 -30.72 23.62
CA LEU A 138 -16.37 -31.93 24.42
C LEU A 138 -15.05 -31.82 25.17
N THR A 139 -15.00 -32.31 26.41
CA THR A 139 -13.80 -32.21 27.26
C THR A 139 -13.25 -33.57 27.67
N ASN A 140 -11.96 -33.61 28.00
CA ASN A 140 -11.33 -34.81 28.57
C ASN A 140 -11.80 -35.16 30.00
N GLY A 141 -12.67 -34.33 30.59
CA GLY A 141 -13.36 -34.59 31.86
C GLY A 141 -14.71 -35.31 31.71
N ASN A 142 -15.04 -35.84 30.53
CA ASN A 142 -16.37 -36.39 30.21
C ASN A 142 -17.51 -35.36 30.42
N GLN A 143 -17.33 -34.16 29.89
CA GLN A 143 -18.36 -33.13 29.83
C GLN A 143 -18.52 -32.56 28.43
N VAL A 144 -19.72 -32.05 28.16
CA VAL A 144 -19.95 -31.02 27.16
C VAL A 144 -20.00 -29.66 27.86
N VAL A 145 -19.30 -28.67 27.32
CA VAL A 145 -19.20 -27.31 27.84
C VAL A 145 -19.66 -26.32 26.78
N LEU A 146 -20.63 -25.48 27.15
CA LEU A 146 -20.97 -24.25 26.45
C LEU A 146 -20.29 -23.11 27.20
N GLY A 147 -19.44 -22.35 26.52
CA GLY A 147 -18.66 -21.30 27.13
C GLY A 147 -18.41 -20.10 26.22
N LYS A 148 -17.73 -19.11 26.78
CA LYS A 148 -17.17 -17.98 26.06
C LYS A 148 -15.68 -17.87 26.31
N ARG A 149 -14.94 -17.39 25.32
CA ARG A 149 -13.55 -16.99 25.46
C ARG A 149 -13.46 -15.48 25.33
N THR A 150 -12.58 -14.87 26.10
CA THR A 150 -12.06 -13.51 25.88
C THR A 150 -10.52 -13.56 25.89
N SER A 151 -9.86 -12.44 25.65
CA SER A 151 -8.40 -12.31 25.87
C SER A 151 -7.96 -12.68 27.31
N GLY A 152 -8.86 -12.59 28.29
CA GLY A 152 -8.64 -13.04 29.67
C GLY A 152 -8.78 -14.54 29.91
N GLY A 153 -9.11 -15.33 28.87
CA GLY A 153 -9.20 -16.79 28.94
C GLY A 153 -10.60 -17.37 28.70
N HIS A 154 -10.79 -18.64 29.07
CA HIS A 154 -12.03 -19.40 28.88
C HIS A 154 -12.95 -19.31 30.11
N THR A 155 -14.24 -19.06 29.87
CA THR A 155 -15.30 -19.03 30.89
C THR A 155 -16.41 -20.00 30.51
N THR A 156 -16.71 -20.97 31.38
CA THR A 156 -17.88 -21.85 31.23
C THR A 156 -19.17 -21.09 31.53
N LEU A 157 -20.15 -21.18 30.64
CA LEU A 157 -21.50 -20.62 30.82
C LEU A 157 -22.50 -21.71 31.25
N ALA A 158 -22.39 -22.91 30.68
CA ALA A 158 -23.13 -24.10 31.08
C ALA A 158 -22.31 -25.37 30.79
N SER A 159 -22.55 -26.45 31.54
CA SER A 159 -21.95 -27.76 31.26
C SER A 159 -22.89 -28.90 31.63
N ALA A 160 -22.71 -30.05 30.98
CA ALA A 160 -23.42 -31.29 31.29
C ALA A 160 -22.49 -32.51 31.14
N PRO A 161 -22.75 -33.64 31.83
CA PRO A 161 -22.01 -34.87 31.61
C PRO A 161 -22.17 -35.39 30.17
N SER A 162 -21.09 -35.84 29.55
CA SER A 162 -21.11 -36.51 28.24
C SER A 162 -19.89 -37.44 28.13
N VAL A 163 -20.07 -38.71 27.80
CA VAL A 163 -18.96 -39.66 27.70
C VAL A 163 -18.19 -39.41 26.41
N VAL A 164 -16.92 -39.02 26.52
CA VAL A 164 -16.05 -38.65 25.39
C VAL A 164 -14.99 -39.72 25.18
N SER A 165 -15.16 -40.50 24.11
CA SER A 165 -14.21 -41.52 23.65
C SER A 165 -13.36 -40.96 22.51
N THR A 166 -12.04 -41.10 22.59
CA THR A 166 -11.16 -40.76 21.47
C THR A 166 -11.38 -41.71 20.29
N GLY A 167 -11.12 -41.22 19.07
CA GLY A 167 -11.39 -41.95 17.82
C GLY A 167 -12.88 -42.07 17.45
N THR A 168 -13.80 -41.56 18.26
CA THR A 168 -15.26 -41.58 18.01
C THR A 168 -15.72 -40.24 17.43
N TRP A 169 -16.55 -40.28 16.39
CA TRP A 169 -17.21 -39.09 15.83
C TRP A 169 -18.43 -38.67 16.67
N TYR A 170 -18.57 -37.37 16.89
CA TYR A 170 -19.70 -36.71 17.53
C TYR A 170 -20.19 -35.58 16.63
N THR A 171 -21.49 -35.38 16.49
CA THR A 171 -22.03 -34.17 15.85
C THR A 171 -22.28 -33.11 16.92
N LEU A 172 -21.54 -32.00 16.87
CA LEU A 172 -21.76 -30.85 17.74
C LEU A 172 -22.58 -29.81 17.00
N ARG A 173 -23.54 -29.18 17.69
CA ARG A 173 -24.28 -28.03 17.16
C ARG A 173 -24.46 -26.94 18.21
N LEU A 174 -24.02 -25.72 17.88
CA LEU A 174 -24.18 -24.50 18.68
C LEU A 174 -25.20 -23.58 18.00
N GLU A 175 -26.33 -23.32 18.64
CA GLU A 175 -27.28 -22.29 18.22
C GLU A 175 -27.05 -21.02 19.05
N ALA A 176 -26.85 -19.88 18.40
CA ALA A 176 -26.65 -18.57 19.02
C ALA A 176 -27.62 -17.55 18.41
N PHE A 177 -28.72 -17.26 19.12
CA PHE A 177 -29.84 -16.45 18.65
C PHE A 177 -30.20 -15.36 19.68
N GLY A 178 -30.13 -14.08 19.31
CA GLY A 178 -30.23 -12.99 20.29
C GLY A 178 -29.17 -13.13 21.39
N SER A 179 -29.56 -13.15 22.67
CA SER A 179 -28.65 -13.52 23.78
C SER A 179 -28.68 -15.01 24.14
N GLN A 180 -29.49 -15.84 23.48
CA GLN A 180 -29.71 -17.24 23.84
C GLN A 180 -28.72 -18.15 23.12
N LEU A 181 -28.08 -19.02 23.89
CA LEU A 181 -27.10 -20.00 23.43
C LEU A 181 -27.59 -21.41 23.77
N ARG A 182 -27.57 -22.34 22.81
CA ARG A 182 -27.96 -23.75 23.02
C ARG A 182 -26.94 -24.68 22.39
N GLY A 183 -26.53 -25.69 23.15
CA GLY A 183 -25.58 -26.69 22.71
C GLY A 183 -26.21 -28.08 22.61
N TYR A 184 -25.95 -28.73 21.48
CA TYR A 184 -26.44 -30.07 21.16
C TYR A 184 -25.27 -31.02 20.88
N VAL A 185 -25.42 -32.27 21.31
CA VAL A 185 -24.51 -33.39 20.98
C VAL A 185 -25.36 -34.49 20.35
N ASN A 186 -24.97 -34.96 19.16
CA ASN A 186 -25.68 -36.00 18.39
C ASN A 186 -27.19 -35.70 18.25
N GLY A 187 -27.52 -34.43 17.96
CA GLY A 187 -28.89 -33.94 17.79
C GLY A 187 -29.69 -33.69 19.08
N GLN A 188 -29.21 -34.11 20.25
CA GLN A 188 -29.89 -33.89 21.53
C GLN A 188 -29.41 -32.59 22.18
N GLN A 189 -30.33 -31.73 22.64
CA GLN A 189 -29.96 -30.53 23.41
C GLN A 189 -29.47 -30.95 24.79
N VAL A 190 -28.27 -30.53 25.16
CA VAL A 190 -27.59 -30.95 26.39
C VAL A 190 -27.19 -29.79 27.29
N VAL A 191 -27.04 -28.57 26.74
CA VAL A 191 -26.72 -27.35 27.50
C VAL A 191 -27.43 -26.14 26.90
N SER A 192 -27.68 -25.12 27.73
CA SER A 192 -28.17 -23.80 27.29
C SER A 192 -27.76 -22.70 28.27
N ALA A 193 -27.52 -21.50 27.76
CA ALA A 193 -27.18 -20.31 28.56
C ALA A 193 -27.74 -19.04 27.91
N SER A 194 -27.76 -17.93 28.65
CA SER A 194 -28.04 -16.60 28.10
C SER A 194 -26.87 -15.67 28.36
N ASP A 195 -26.20 -15.21 27.30
CA ASP A 195 -25.08 -14.29 27.35
C ASP A 195 -25.08 -13.38 26.09
N GLY A 196 -24.89 -12.08 26.29
CA GLY A 196 -24.91 -11.05 25.23
C GLY A 196 -23.56 -10.40 24.97
N THR A 197 -22.44 -11.03 25.38
CA THR A 197 -21.08 -10.49 25.18
C THR A 197 -20.74 -10.38 23.69
N PHE A 198 -21.12 -11.38 22.88
CA PHE A 198 -20.91 -11.40 21.44
C PHE A 198 -22.25 -11.44 20.71
N ASN A 199 -22.57 -10.38 19.96
CA ASN A 199 -23.86 -10.20 19.29
C ASN A 199 -23.86 -10.68 17.83
N SER A 200 -22.68 -10.91 17.26
CA SER A 200 -22.45 -11.47 15.93
C SER A 200 -21.05 -12.10 15.86
N GLY A 201 -20.69 -12.68 14.72
CA GLY A 201 -19.30 -13.06 14.41
C GLY A 201 -19.19 -14.28 13.51
N ARG A 202 -17.95 -14.69 13.22
CA ARG A 202 -17.59 -15.83 12.39
C ARG A 202 -17.83 -17.17 13.11
N ILE A 203 -17.67 -18.28 12.39
CA ILE A 203 -17.70 -19.63 12.96
C ILE A 203 -16.28 -20.18 13.10
N GLY A 204 -16.15 -21.35 13.73
CA GLY A 204 -14.87 -22.06 13.72
C GLY A 204 -14.88 -23.41 14.43
N LEU A 205 -13.67 -23.92 14.63
CA LEU A 205 -13.31 -25.18 15.25
C LEU A 205 -12.21 -24.90 16.29
N ALA A 206 -12.26 -25.59 17.42
CA ALA A 206 -11.36 -25.34 18.55
C ALA A 206 -10.79 -26.64 19.13
N THR A 207 -9.54 -26.57 19.58
CA THR A 207 -8.86 -27.58 20.38
C THR A 207 -8.00 -26.91 21.45
N LEU A 208 -8.13 -27.30 22.72
CA LEU A 208 -7.30 -26.77 23.81
C LEU A 208 -6.37 -27.87 24.32
N TYR A 209 -5.10 -27.81 23.87
CA TYR A 209 -4.06 -28.82 24.12
C TYR A 209 -4.53 -30.25 23.77
N ALA A 210 -5.19 -30.38 22.61
CA ALA A 210 -5.82 -31.60 22.13
C ALA A 210 -5.67 -31.68 20.61
N SER A 211 -5.66 -32.89 20.05
CA SER A 211 -5.74 -33.11 18.60
C SER A 211 -7.08 -33.70 18.22
N ALA A 212 -7.59 -33.35 17.04
CA ALA A 212 -8.91 -33.72 16.57
C ALA A 212 -9.04 -33.66 15.04
N SER A 213 -10.03 -34.36 14.50
CA SER A 213 -10.50 -34.17 13.12
C SER A 213 -11.92 -33.63 13.09
N PHE A 214 -12.18 -32.82 12.08
CA PHE A 214 -13.42 -32.08 11.86
C PHE A 214 -13.89 -32.30 10.42
N ASP A 215 -15.20 -32.41 10.22
CA ASP A 215 -15.84 -32.80 8.96
C ASP A 215 -17.31 -32.30 8.97
N ASP A 216 -17.99 -32.25 7.82
CA ASP A 216 -19.39 -31.78 7.67
C ASP A 216 -19.71 -30.47 8.41
N VAL A 217 -18.96 -29.41 8.15
CA VAL A 217 -19.26 -28.08 8.71
C VAL A 217 -20.48 -27.51 8.00
N LEU A 218 -21.46 -27.02 8.77
CA LEU A 218 -22.70 -26.42 8.24
C LEU A 218 -23.15 -25.24 9.11
N VAL A 219 -23.55 -24.15 8.46
CA VAL A 219 -24.05 -22.93 9.11
C VAL A 219 -25.40 -22.51 8.51
N THR A 220 -26.41 -22.26 9.35
CA THR A 220 -27.74 -21.77 8.94
C THR A 220 -28.19 -20.59 9.80
N ASP A 221 -29.02 -19.72 9.23
CA ASP A 221 -29.67 -18.58 9.90
C ASP A 221 -30.92 -18.99 10.73
N GLN A 222 -31.36 -20.24 10.59
CA GLN A 222 -32.50 -20.82 11.31
C GLN A 222 -32.05 -21.78 12.42
N PRO A 223 -32.81 -21.91 13.53
CA PRO A 223 -32.67 -23.01 14.49
C PRO A 223 -33.01 -24.37 13.85
N GLY A 224 -32.44 -25.46 14.37
CA GLY A 224 -32.82 -26.82 13.98
C GLY A 224 -31.84 -27.56 13.05
N GLY A 225 -30.98 -26.85 12.31
CA GLY A 225 -29.96 -27.42 11.43
C GLY A 225 -30.47 -27.92 10.06
N GLY A 226 -29.60 -27.90 9.05
CA GLY A 226 -29.90 -28.39 7.68
C GLY A 226 -29.35 -29.80 7.39
N GLN A 227 -29.56 -30.28 6.16
CA GLN A 227 -28.85 -31.46 5.64
C GLN A 227 -27.40 -31.10 5.31
N SER A 228 -26.47 -32.08 5.36
CA SER A 228 -25.08 -31.85 4.94
C SER A 228 -25.01 -31.29 3.52
N PRO A 229 -24.11 -30.34 3.25
CA PRO A 229 -23.91 -29.84 1.89
C PRO A 229 -23.36 -30.96 1.00
N SER A 230 -23.72 -30.93 -0.28
CA SER A 230 -23.04 -31.69 -1.32
C SER A 230 -22.31 -30.69 -2.23
N SER A 231 -21.00 -30.52 -1.99
CA SER A 231 -20.05 -29.74 -2.82
C SER A 231 -20.39 -28.26 -3.07
N PRO A 232 -19.58 -27.29 -2.59
CA PRO A 232 -19.82 -25.87 -2.82
C PRO A 232 -19.58 -25.47 -4.30
N PRO A 233 -20.28 -24.44 -4.82
CA PRO A 233 -20.03 -23.90 -6.14
C PRO A 233 -18.68 -23.16 -6.18
N THR A 234 -17.80 -23.56 -7.09
CA THR A 234 -16.48 -22.92 -7.27
C THR A 234 -16.61 -21.53 -7.88
N SER A 235 -16.40 -20.48 -7.07
CA SER A 235 -16.11 -19.12 -7.55
C SER A 235 -14.63 -18.82 -7.41
N SER A 236 -13.89 -18.83 -8.52
CA SER A 236 -12.47 -18.46 -8.56
C SER A 236 -12.28 -16.97 -8.23
N PRO A 237 -11.32 -16.59 -7.36
CA PRO A 237 -10.99 -15.17 -7.15
C PRO A 237 -10.38 -14.56 -8.43
N PRO A 238 -10.68 -13.28 -8.75
CA PRO A 238 -9.95 -12.56 -9.79
C PRO A 238 -8.52 -12.29 -9.31
N THR A 239 -7.54 -12.61 -10.13
CA THR A 239 -6.12 -12.36 -9.86
C THR A 239 -5.75 -10.92 -10.18
N SER A 240 -5.51 -10.10 -9.15
CA SER A 240 -4.88 -8.78 -9.31
C SER A 240 -3.36 -8.92 -9.49
N SER A 241 -2.79 -8.09 -10.36
CA SER A 241 -1.34 -7.99 -10.56
C SER A 241 -0.71 -6.94 -9.64
N PRO A 242 0.59 -7.04 -9.29
CA PRO A 242 1.19 -6.28 -8.19
C PRO A 242 2.24 -5.25 -8.66
N PRO A 243 2.16 -3.98 -8.20
CA PRO A 243 3.21 -2.98 -8.40
C PRO A 243 3.64 -2.30 -7.08
N PRO A 244 4.65 -1.40 -7.09
CA PRO A 244 6.00 -1.66 -7.57
C PRO A 244 7.04 -1.49 -6.43
N SER A 245 8.11 -2.30 -6.46
CA SER A 245 9.32 -2.05 -5.67
C SER A 245 10.07 -0.80 -6.16
N PRO A 246 11.01 -0.23 -5.39
CA PRO A 246 11.92 0.83 -5.88
C PRO A 246 12.67 0.40 -7.16
N PRO A 247 13.20 1.37 -7.95
CA PRO A 247 14.04 1.06 -9.10
C PRO A 247 15.17 0.09 -8.74
N ASP A 248 15.33 -0.95 -9.54
CA ASP A 248 16.11 -2.14 -9.17
C ASP A 248 17.58 -1.79 -8.85
N GLY A 249 17.91 -1.72 -7.56
CA GLY A 249 19.25 -1.37 -7.06
C GLY A 249 19.40 -0.05 -6.28
N GLN A 250 18.33 0.71 -6.01
CA GLN A 250 18.40 1.89 -5.12
C GLN A 250 17.69 1.65 -3.78
N ALA A 251 18.41 1.85 -2.67
CA ALA A 251 17.85 1.78 -1.33
C ALA A 251 16.91 2.96 -1.03
N ASP A 252 15.86 2.69 -0.26
CA ASP A 252 14.90 3.65 0.28
C ASP A 252 14.95 3.69 1.82
N GLY A 253 14.03 4.41 2.46
CA GLY A 253 13.95 4.54 3.91
C GLY A 253 15.19 5.16 4.55
N TYR A 254 15.57 4.64 5.73
CA TYR A 254 16.74 5.12 6.47
C TYR A 254 18.07 4.84 5.78
N ALA A 255 18.19 3.73 5.03
CA ALA A 255 19.38 3.41 4.23
C ALA A 255 19.63 4.38 3.07
N ALA A 256 18.64 5.20 2.68
CA ALA A 256 18.75 6.19 1.61
C ALA A 256 19.23 7.57 2.06
N MET A 257 19.31 7.83 3.37
CA MET A 257 19.59 9.16 3.89
C MET A 257 21.05 9.60 3.68
N ASN A 258 21.29 10.91 3.76
CA ASN A 258 22.62 11.49 3.84
C ASN A 258 23.00 11.71 5.31
N ALA A 259 23.85 10.84 5.85
CA ALA A 259 24.29 10.90 7.24
C ALA A 259 25.65 10.24 7.44
N LEU A 260 26.34 10.60 8.53
CA LEU A 260 27.62 9.99 8.95
C LEU A 260 28.74 10.00 7.87
N GLY A 261 28.64 10.88 6.87
CA GLY A 261 29.58 10.97 5.75
C GLY A 261 29.23 10.11 4.53
N GLN A 262 28.14 9.34 4.60
CA GLN A 262 27.61 8.52 3.51
C GLN A 262 26.32 9.16 2.95
N ASN A 263 26.12 9.11 1.63
CA ASN A 263 24.93 9.65 0.96
C ASN A 263 24.13 8.51 0.31
N GLY A 264 23.25 7.88 1.11
CA GLY A 264 22.50 6.70 0.73
C GLY A 264 23.36 5.43 0.60
N THR A 265 22.70 4.29 0.42
CA THR A 265 23.35 2.99 0.28
C THR A 265 23.45 2.60 -1.19
N THR A 266 24.67 2.53 -1.71
CA THR A 266 25.03 2.15 -3.08
C THR A 266 25.73 0.78 -3.17
N GLY A 267 26.17 0.23 -2.03
CA GLY A 267 26.82 -1.06 -1.95
C GLY A 267 28.16 -1.09 -2.71
N GLY A 268 28.35 -2.12 -3.52
CA GLY A 268 29.53 -2.32 -4.36
C GLY A 268 29.53 -1.53 -5.67
N ALA A 269 28.63 -0.56 -5.86
CA ALA A 269 28.56 0.23 -7.08
C ALA A 269 29.88 0.95 -7.40
N GLY A 270 30.25 0.98 -8.68
CA GLY A 270 31.57 1.47 -9.13
C GLY A 270 32.72 0.48 -8.95
N GLY A 271 32.50 -0.64 -8.24
CA GLY A 271 33.41 -1.77 -8.13
C GLY A 271 33.24 -2.81 -9.24
N PRO A 272 34.16 -3.77 -9.36
CA PRO A 272 33.98 -4.92 -10.24
C PRO A 272 32.87 -5.86 -9.74
N SER A 273 32.41 -6.75 -10.61
CA SER A 273 31.54 -7.87 -10.23
C SER A 273 32.32 -9.19 -10.22
N VAL A 274 32.05 -10.05 -9.24
CA VAL A 274 32.54 -11.43 -9.16
C VAL A 274 31.36 -12.37 -8.99
N THR A 275 31.40 -13.53 -9.63
CA THR A 275 30.46 -14.62 -9.38
C THR A 275 31.15 -15.66 -8.50
N VAL A 276 30.47 -16.16 -7.48
CA VAL A 276 31.00 -17.13 -6.51
C VAL A 276 29.99 -18.27 -6.32
N ASP A 277 30.49 -19.50 -6.26
CA ASP A 277 29.69 -20.70 -5.94
C ASP A 277 30.30 -21.58 -4.84
N THR A 278 31.47 -21.21 -4.32
CA THR A 278 32.10 -21.85 -3.16
C THR A 278 32.24 -20.94 -1.94
N ALA A 279 32.29 -21.54 -0.76
CA ALA A 279 32.50 -20.82 0.50
C ALA A 279 33.82 -20.05 0.53
N SER A 280 34.91 -20.61 -0.02
CA SER A 280 36.22 -19.95 -0.03
C SER A 280 36.21 -18.66 -0.84
N GLU A 281 35.61 -18.69 -2.04
CA GLU A 281 35.51 -17.51 -2.91
C GLU A 281 34.59 -16.44 -2.30
N PHE A 282 33.47 -16.86 -1.71
CA PHE A 282 32.54 -15.96 -1.04
C PHE A 282 33.21 -15.24 0.14
N LEU A 283 33.91 -15.98 1.00
CA LEU A 283 34.62 -15.44 2.16
C LEU A 283 35.77 -14.48 1.75
N GLU A 284 36.50 -14.79 0.68
CA GLU A 284 37.51 -13.88 0.12
C GLU A 284 36.85 -12.59 -0.43
N ALA A 285 35.71 -12.73 -1.12
CA ALA A 285 35.01 -11.60 -1.73
C ALA A 285 34.42 -10.63 -0.70
N ILE A 286 33.75 -11.11 0.36
CA ILE A 286 33.13 -10.23 1.38
C ILE A 286 34.18 -9.47 2.21
N ALA A 287 35.36 -10.05 2.40
CA ALA A 287 36.47 -9.44 3.15
C ALA A 287 37.31 -8.45 2.33
N ARG A 288 37.15 -8.42 0.99
CA ARG A 288 37.97 -7.60 0.08
C ARG A 288 37.73 -6.10 0.29
N PRO A 289 38.77 -5.25 0.43
CA PRO A 289 38.58 -3.81 0.60
C PRO A 289 38.05 -3.13 -0.67
N GLY A 290 37.21 -2.10 -0.45
CA GLY A 290 36.61 -1.27 -1.51
C GLY A 290 35.37 -1.88 -2.18
N PRO A 291 34.75 -1.13 -3.12
CA PRO A 291 33.49 -1.51 -3.75
C PRO A 291 33.60 -2.84 -4.50
N LEU A 292 32.67 -3.77 -4.24
CA LEU A 292 32.57 -5.06 -4.94
C LEU A 292 31.12 -5.56 -5.02
N VAL A 293 30.70 -5.97 -6.21
CA VAL A 293 29.44 -6.71 -6.43
C VAL A 293 29.73 -8.21 -6.40
N ILE A 294 29.11 -8.93 -5.48
CA ILE A 294 29.29 -10.36 -5.23
C ILE A 294 28.01 -11.08 -5.65
N GLN A 295 28.08 -11.82 -6.75
CA GLN A 295 26.98 -12.59 -7.33
C GLN A 295 27.05 -14.03 -6.84
N VAL A 296 26.12 -14.44 -5.97
CA VAL A 296 26.07 -15.80 -5.43
C VAL A 296 25.32 -16.71 -6.39
N SER A 297 25.99 -17.76 -6.87
CA SER A 297 25.41 -18.79 -7.73
C SER A 297 25.19 -20.08 -6.93
N GLY A 298 23.98 -20.65 -6.99
CA GLY A 298 23.66 -21.90 -6.30
C GLY A 298 23.67 -21.78 -4.77
N THR A 299 24.01 -22.87 -4.07
CA THR A 299 24.03 -22.94 -2.61
C THR A 299 25.46 -22.95 -2.09
N ILE A 300 25.79 -21.98 -1.23
CA ILE A 300 27.06 -21.89 -0.52
C ILE A 300 26.85 -22.28 0.95
N ASP A 301 27.59 -23.30 1.39
CA ASP A 301 27.62 -23.79 2.77
C ASP A 301 28.81 -23.15 3.51
N LEU A 302 28.50 -22.26 4.45
CA LEU A 302 29.47 -21.44 5.18
C LEU A 302 29.85 -22.07 6.54
N PRO A 303 31.13 -22.05 6.94
CA PRO A 303 31.60 -22.77 8.13
C PRO A 303 31.56 -21.95 9.43
N GLY A 304 30.78 -22.43 10.40
CA GLY A 304 30.68 -21.79 11.72
C GLY A 304 29.75 -20.57 11.72
N PRO A 305 29.69 -19.80 12.81
CA PRO A 305 28.49 -19.01 13.10
C PRO A 305 28.31 -17.78 12.23
N MET A 306 29.33 -16.94 12.10
CA MET A 306 29.20 -15.61 11.49
C MET A 306 30.47 -15.20 10.73
N HIS A 307 30.30 -14.50 9.61
CA HIS A 307 31.39 -14.07 8.73
C HIS A 307 31.37 -12.56 8.46
N ASP A 308 32.51 -11.90 8.69
CA ASP A 308 32.63 -10.45 8.58
C ASP A 308 32.53 -9.95 7.12
N VAL A 309 31.61 -9.01 6.89
CA VAL A 309 31.42 -8.30 5.63
C VAL A 309 32.06 -6.91 5.76
N SER A 310 32.96 -6.57 4.84
CA SER A 310 33.59 -5.25 4.78
C SER A 310 32.68 -4.19 4.10
N SER A 311 33.04 -2.91 4.22
CA SER A 311 32.27 -1.82 3.59
C SER A 311 32.21 -1.94 2.06
N ASP A 312 31.26 -1.23 1.44
CA ASP A 312 31.09 -1.10 -0.01
C ASP A 312 30.83 -2.46 -0.69
N LYS A 313 29.76 -3.15 -0.30
CA LYS A 313 29.41 -4.47 -0.83
C LYS A 313 27.99 -4.52 -1.36
N THR A 314 27.80 -5.16 -2.51
CA THR A 314 26.49 -5.64 -2.95
C THR A 314 26.56 -7.15 -3.05
N ILE A 315 26.00 -7.86 -2.08
CA ILE A 315 25.86 -9.32 -2.13
C ILE A 315 24.48 -9.62 -2.73
N VAL A 316 24.45 -10.28 -3.89
CA VAL A 316 23.23 -10.51 -4.66
C VAL A 316 23.14 -11.96 -5.13
N GLY A 317 22.02 -12.62 -4.88
CA GLY A 317 21.76 -13.96 -5.41
C GLY A 317 21.44 -13.96 -6.91
N LEU A 318 21.94 -14.97 -7.63
CA LEU A 318 21.57 -15.24 -9.03
C LEU A 318 20.32 -16.13 -9.12
N GLY A 319 19.26 -15.61 -9.76
CA GLY A 319 17.99 -16.32 -9.92
C GLY A 319 17.25 -16.53 -8.59
N SER A 320 16.38 -17.54 -8.53
CA SER A 320 15.58 -17.86 -7.35
C SER A 320 16.20 -18.93 -6.43
N THR A 321 17.35 -19.50 -6.81
CA THR A 321 17.97 -20.65 -6.13
C THR A 321 19.24 -20.32 -5.37
N ALA A 322 19.70 -19.06 -5.42
CA ALA A 322 20.87 -18.59 -4.69
C ALA A 322 20.64 -18.67 -3.17
N ARG A 323 21.55 -19.33 -2.45
CA ARG A 323 21.37 -19.67 -1.04
C ARG A 323 22.67 -19.61 -0.25
N ILE A 324 22.59 -19.06 0.96
CA ILE A 324 23.61 -19.18 2.00
C ILE A 324 23.07 -20.13 3.09
N THR A 325 23.90 -21.05 3.57
CA THR A 325 23.55 -21.98 4.64
C THR A 325 24.74 -22.24 5.57
N GLY A 326 24.53 -22.81 6.76
CA GLY A 326 25.60 -23.16 7.72
C GLY A 326 26.02 -21.97 8.60
N GLY A 327 26.48 -20.89 7.98
CA GLY A 327 26.93 -19.68 8.66
C GLY A 327 26.21 -18.41 8.19
N GLY A 328 26.17 -17.40 9.06
CA GLY A 328 25.56 -16.09 8.83
C GLY A 328 26.54 -14.99 8.43
N LEU A 329 26.00 -13.80 8.16
CA LEU A 329 26.76 -12.61 7.73
C LEU A 329 26.80 -11.54 8.82
N ASN A 330 28.01 -11.10 9.21
CA ASN A 330 28.24 -10.05 10.19
C ASN A 330 28.68 -8.75 9.50
N ILE A 331 27.78 -7.78 9.40
CA ILE A 331 28.05 -6.43 8.94
C ILE A 331 28.44 -5.61 10.16
N GLY A 332 29.73 -5.67 10.52
CA GLY A 332 30.25 -4.85 11.59
C GLY A 332 31.60 -5.27 12.13
N LEU A 333 32.16 -4.38 12.94
CA LEU A 333 33.41 -4.64 13.65
C LEU A 333 33.22 -5.73 14.74
N PRO A 334 34.32 -6.34 15.22
CA PRO A 334 34.30 -7.16 16.42
C PRO A 334 33.67 -6.40 17.61
N ILE A 335 32.98 -7.13 18.47
CA ILE A 335 32.26 -6.55 19.62
C ILE A 335 33.26 -5.93 20.61
N ASP A 336 33.06 -4.65 20.92
CA ASP A 336 33.76 -3.94 22.00
C ASP A 336 32.76 -3.04 22.74
N ASP A 337 32.34 -3.49 23.93
CA ASP A 337 31.39 -2.76 24.77
C ASP A 337 31.95 -1.43 25.34
N SER A 338 33.27 -1.18 25.22
CA SER A 338 33.86 0.10 25.61
C SER A 338 33.64 1.21 24.58
N ILE A 339 33.36 0.84 23.31
CA ILE A 339 33.08 1.79 22.24
C ILE A 339 31.60 2.20 22.31
N THR A 340 31.36 3.49 22.58
CA THR A 340 30.02 4.10 22.77
C THR A 340 29.68 5.18 21.73
N SER A 341 30.58 5.41 20.77
CA SER A 341 30.42 6.33 19.64
C SER A 341 30.93 5.70 18.35
N PRO A 342 30.35 6.03 17.17
CA PRO A 342 30.79 5.46 15.90
C PRO A 342 32.30 5.65 15.67
N PRO A 343 33.07 4.56 15.50
CA PRO A 343 34.47 4.65 15.10
C PRO A 343 34.55 4.98 13.60
N ALA A 344 35.62 5.65 13.19
CA ALA A 344 35.79 6.09 11.79
C ALA A 344 35.89 4.94 10.76
N ASN A 345 36.09 3.70 11.23
CA ASN A 345 36.13 2.48 10.43
C ASN A 345 34.90 1.57 10.65
N ALA A 346 33.79 2.09 11.16
CA ALA A 346 32.52 1.37 11.18
C ALA A 346 32.16 0.86 9.77
N VAL A 347 31.63 -0.36 9.67
CA VAL A 347 31.27 -0.94 8.36
C VAL A 347 30.08 -0.18 7.79
N HIS A 348 30.14 0.16 6.51
CA HIS A 348 29.08 0.95 5.89
C HIS A 348 28.88 0.64 4.42
N ASN A 349 27.76 1.11 3.88
CA ASN A 349 27.44 1.01 2.47
C ASN A 349 27.36 -0.45 1.99
N VAL A 350 26.43 -1.23 2.56
CA VAL A 350 26.28 -2.67 2.27
C VAL A 350 24.85 -3.00 1.83
N ILE A 351 24.71 -3.74 0.73
CA ILE A 351 23.45 -4.27 0.20
C ILE A 351 23.50 -5.79 0.23
N ILE A 352 22.46 -6.44 0.76
CA ILE A 352 22.28 -7.90 0.73
C ILE A 352 20.91 -8.18 0.12
N ARG A 353 20.88 -8.83 -1.05
CA ARG A 353 19.61 -9.03 -1.78
C ARG A 353 19.45 -10.34 -2.53
N ASN A 354 18.19 -10.76 -2.69
CA ASN A 354 17.80 -11.95 -3.47
C ASN A 354 18.50 -13.26 -3.03
N LEU A 355 18.79 -13.41 -1.75
CA LEU A 355 19.37 -14.62 -1.17
C LEU A 355 18.37 -15.39 -0.31
N THR A 356 18.42 -16.72 -0.39
CA THR A 356 17.80 -17.58 0.61
C THR A 356 18.79 -17.86 1.73
N PHE A 357 18.40 -17.67 2.99
CA PHE A 357 19.16 -18.05 4.17
C PHE A 357 18.52 -19.24 4.88
N SER A 358 19.33 -20.16 5.39
CA SER A 358 18.87 -21.30 6.21
C SER A 358 19.94 -21.88 7.11
N GLY A 359 19.56 -22.48 8.24
CA GLY A 359 20.45 -23.39 8.97
C GLY A 359 21.77 -22.75 9.37
N TRP A 360 21.71 -21.51 9.84
CA TRP A 360 22.82 -20.77 10.39
C TRP A 360 22.99 -21.06 11.89
N ASP A 361 24.23 -21.16 12.37
CA ASP A 361 24.52 -21.50 13.77
C ASP A 361 24.21 -20.36 14.79
N ASP A 362 24.03 -19.11 14.36
CA ASP A 362 23.79 -17.93 15.23
C ASP A 362 22.65 -17.02 14.69
N ASP A 363 22.98 -15.95 13.95
CA ASP A 363 22.05 -15.09 13.20
C ASP A 363 22.17 -15.38 11.68
N ALA A 364 21.14 -15.13 10.85
CA ALA A 364 21.32 -15.20 9.40
C ALA A 364 22.07 -13.97 8.87
N ILE A 365 21.66 -12.78 9.34
CA ILE A 365 22.30 -11.50 9.08
C ILE A 365 22.34 -10.70 10.39
N ASN A 366 23.51 -10.17 10.74
CA ASN A 366 23.71 -9.30 11.90
C ASN A 366 24.35 -7.97 11.45
N VAL A 367 23.76 -6.85 11.83
CA VAL A 367 24.33 -5.51 11.64
C VAL A 367 24.70 -4.95 13.01
N GLN A 368 26.00 -4.72 13.26
CA GLN A 368 26.48 -4.35 14.60
C GLN A 368 27.61 -3.32 14.62
N MET A 369 27.92 -2.83 15.82
CA MET A 369 29.09 -1.99 16.13
C MET A 369 29.14 -0.71 15.27
N PHE A 370 28.06 0.07 15.37
CA PHE A 370 27.88 1.35 14.68
C PHE A 370 27.86 1.30 13.16
N SER A 371 27.67 0.11 12.58
CA SER A 371 27.58 -0.05 11.13
C SER A 371 26.37 0.68 10.56
N HIS A 372 26.52 1.29 9.38
CA HIS A 372 25.50 2.19 8.86
C HIS A 372 25.33 2.21 7.35
N HIS A 373 24.15 2.64 6.89
CA HIS A 373 23.78 2.63 5.47
C HIS A 373 23.85 1.19 4.93
N VAL A 374 22.90 0.38 5.41
CA VAL A 374 22.76 -1.03 5.09
C VAL A 374 21.35 -1.31 4.58
N TRP A 375 21.24 -2.02 3.46
CA TRP A 375 19.96 -2.37 2.85
C TRP A 375 19.84 -3.90 2.67
N ILE A 376 18.79 -4.48 3.24
CA ILE A 376 18.51 -5.92 3.24
C ILE A 376 17.18 -6.15 2.51
N ASP A 377 17.27 -6.64 1.27
CA ASP A 377 16.24 -6.48 0.24
C ASP A 377 15.87 -7.81 -0.46
N HIS A 378 14.58 -8.13 -0.63
CA HIS A 378 14.15 -9.29 -1.44
C HIS A 378 14.77 -10.65 -1.03
N ASN A 379 15.14 -10.86 0.24
CA ASN A 379 15.70 -12.14 0.73
C ASN A 379 14.61 -13.09 1.25
N ALA A 380 14.92 -14.39 1.32
CA ALA A 380 14.09 -15.40 1.98
C ALA A 380 14.79 -15.94 3.23
N VAL A 381 14.19 -15.78 4.41
CA VAL A 381 14.77 -16.23 5.70
C VAL A 381 13.93 -17.38 6.24
N LEU A 382 14.46 -18.60 6.16
CA LEU A 382 13.68 -19.83 6.30
C LEU A 382 13.84 -20.52 7.66
N ASN A 383 12.71 -20.94 8.25
CA ASN A 383 12.58 -21.72 9.49
C ASN A 383 13.10 -23.17 9.39
N SER A 384 14.27 -23.38 8.77
CA SER A 384 14.73 -24.71 8.32
C SER A 384 15.94 -25.26 9.06
N ALA A 385 16.58 -24.49 9.94
CA ALA A 385 17.52 -24.94 11.01
C ALA A 385 18.20 -23.78 11.80
N GLY A 386 17.81 -22.51 11.62
CA GLY A 386 18.48 -21.37 12.27
C GLY A 386 18.34 -21.38 13.80
N VAL A 387 19.40 -20.97 14.52
CA VAL A 387 19.48 -21.14 15.99
C VAL A 387 18.93 -19.95 16.81
N ASP A 388 19.30 -18.69 16.49
CA ASP A 388 18.70 -17.49 17.10
C ASP A 388 18.05 -16.56 16.08
N GLY A 389 18.67 -15.43 15.71
CA GLY A 389 18.02 -14.36 14.95
C GLY A 389 17.93 -14.64 13.44
N GLY A 390 16.94 -14.03 12.80
CA GLY A 390 16.88 -13.92 11.34
C GLY A 390 17.73 -12.74 10.87
N VAL A 391 17.26 -11.52 11.15
CA VAL A 391 17.96 -10.27 10.81
C VAL A 391 18.03 -9.36 12.03
N ASP A 392 19.21 -9.29 12.64
CA ASP A 392 19.47 -8.51 13.84
C ASP A 392 20.16 -7.19 13.52
N VAL A 393 19.72 -6.09 14.15
CA VAL A 393 20.37 -4.78 14.07
C VAL A 393 20.63 -4.28 15.50
N LYS A 394 21.90 -4.23 15.90
CA LYS A 394 22.29 -4.03 17.30
C LYS A 394 23.50 -3.10 17.46
N ARG A 395 23.79 -2.70 18.70
CA ARG A 395 25.08 -2.08 19.11
C ARG A 395 25.39 -0.78 18.36
N GLY A 396 24.46 0.17 18.45
CA GLY A 396 24.60 1.52 17.90
C GLY A 396 24.61 1.63 16.39
N SER A 397 24.34 0.55 15.65
CA SER A 397 24.14 0.56 14.19
C SER A 397 22.99 1.49 13.80
N ASP A 398 23.05 2.06 12.60
CA ASP A 398 22.17 3.17 12.25
C ASP A 398 21.92 3.29 10.75
N TYR A 399 20.86 3.98 10.32
CA TYR A 399 20.54 4.15 8.88
C TYR A 399 20.39 2.82 8.13
N VAL A 400 19.47 1.96 8.56
CA VAL A 400 19.23 0.62 7.97
C VAL A 400 17.82 0.51 7.39
N THR A 401 17.68 -0.15 6.25
CA THR A 401 16.38 -0.49 5.65
C THR A 401 16.29 -2.00 5.41
N ILE A 402 15.21 -2.61 5.84
CA ILE A 402 14.90 -4.03 5.69
C ILE A 402 13.59 -4.12 4.92
N SER A 403 13.63 -4.54 3.66
CA SER A 403 12.45 -4.51 2.79
C SER A 403 12.29 -5.69 1.83
N TRP A 404 11.03 -5.95 1.47
CA TRP A 404 10.65 -7.03 0.55
C TRP A 404 11.17 -8.43 0.94
N ASN A 405 11.53 -8.69 2.19
CA ASN A 405 12.00 -10.01 2.62
C ASN A 405 10.81 -10.93 2.94
N HIS A 406 10.87 -12.21 2.56
CA HIS A 406 9.91 -13.23 3.01
C HIS A 406 10.52 -14.04 4.15
N VAL A 407 9.87 -14.06 5.30
CA VAL A 407 10.40 -14.68 6.51
C VAL A 407 9.38 -15.61 7.15
N THR A 408 9.85 -16.80 7.51
CA THR A 408 9.06 -17.85 8.20
C THR A 408 9.66 -18.25 9.57
N HIS A 409 10.83 -17.71 9.90
CA HIS A 409 11.62 -18.06 11.09
C HIS A 409 11.05 -17.49 12.40
N ASP A 410 11.27 -18.19 13.52
CA ASP A 410 11.04 -17.65 14.87
C ASP A 410 12.11 -16.58 15.23
N LYS A 411 11.94 -15.81 16.31
CA LYS A 411 12.93 -14.84 16.80
C LYS A 411 13.45 -13.88 15.71
N ASN A 412 12.59 -13.53 14.76
CA ASN A 412 12.97 -13.04 13.45
C ASN A 412 13.91 -11.82 13.44
N MET A 413 13.50 -10.67 13.99
CA MET A 413 14.25 -9.40 13.89
C MET A 413 14.36 -8.67 15.23
N LEU A 414 15.55 -8.69 15.84
CA LEU A 414 15.85 -7.89 17.03
C LEU A 414 16.47 -6.55 16.62
N LEU A 415 15.88 -5.46 17.12
CA LEU A 415 16.43 -4.11 17.01
C LEU A 415 16.86 -3.62 18.40
N GLY A 416 18.18 -3.56 18.62
CA GLY A 416 18.81 -3.32 19.92
C GLY A 416 18.80 -4.58 20.79
N HIS A 417 19.98 -5.01 21.26
CA HIS A 417 20.15 -6.36 21.81
C HIS A 417 19.72 -6.53 23.28
N ALA A 418 19.87 -5.48 24.11
CA ALA A 418 19.62 -5.57 25.55
C ALA A 418 18.96 -4.29 26.12
N ASP A 419 18.13 -4.46 27.15
CA ASP A 419 17.38 -3.37 27.82
C ASP A 419 18.29 -2.40 28.61
N GLY A 420 19.60 -2.69 28.71
CA GLY A 420 20.61 -1.87 29.38
C GLY A 420 21.67 -1.25 28.46
N ASN A 421 21.58 -1.42 27.13
CA ASN A 421 22.61 -0.99 26.19
C ASN A 421 22.52 0.48 25.73
N SER A 422 21.95 1.37 26.57
CA SER A 422 21.70 2.77 26.19
C SER A 422 22.97 3.54 25.81
N ALA A 423 24.15 3.15 26.31
CA ALA A 423 25.42 3.77 25.97
C ALA A 423 25.80 3.63 24.48
N GLN A 424 25.38 2.54 23.82
CA GLN A 424 25.57 2.36 22.37
C GLN A 424 24.29 2.68 21.59
N ASP A 425 23.11 2.35 22.12
CA ASP A 425 21.87 2.33 21.32
C ASP A 425 21.02 3.61 21.43
N ALA A 426 21.20 4.46 22.45
CA ALA A 426 20.35 5.65 22.63
C ALA A 426 20.61 6.73 21.55
N GLY A 427 19.55 7.14 20.86
CA GLY A 427 19.62 8.13 19.77
C GLY A 427 20.22 7.59 18.47
N ARG A 428 20.29 6.27 18.32
CA ARG A 428 20.71 5.52 17.11
C ARG A 428 19.63 4.49 16.79
N LEU A 429 19.95 3.42 16.05
CA LEU A 429 18.98 2.37 15.68
C LEU A 429 17.80 2.90 14.86
N HIS A 430 18.06 3.88 13.97
CA HIS A 430 17.12 4.36 12.98
C HIS A 430 16.96 3.33 11.86
N VAL A 431 15.85 2.58 11.90
CA VAL A 431 15.60 1.46 10.99
C VAL A 431 14.21 1.52 10.37
N THR A 432 14.15 1.19 9.08
CA THR A 432 12.93 1.07 8.29
C THR A 432 12.61 -0.39 8.01
N TYR A 433 11.37 -0.80 8.22
CA TYR A 433 10.83 -2.11 7.85
C TYR A 433 9.64 -1.90 6.92
N HIS A 434 9.72 -2.33 5.66
CA HIS A 434 8.56 -2.26 4.76
C HIS A 434 8.44 -3.38 3.74
N HIS A 435 7.19 -3.69 3.38
CA HIS A 435 6.88 -4.69 2.36
C HIS A 435 7.44 -6.10 2.64
N ASN A 436 7.87 -6.37 3.88
CA ASN A 436 8.29 -7.70 4.29
C ASN A 436 7.05 -8.59 4.50
N PHE A 437 7.19 -9.87 4.16
CA PHE A 437 6.19 -10.89 4.42
C PHE A 437 6.58 -11.69 5.67
N PHE A 438 5.89 -11.48 6.78
CA PHE A 438 6.04 -12.21 8.03
C PHE A 438 5.04 -13.36 8.07
N ASP A 439 5.44 -14.51 7.52
CA ASP A 439 4.57 -15.64 7.17
C ASP A 439 4.69 -16.77 8.21
N GLY A 440 3.75 -16.84 9.15
CA GLY A 440 3.73 -17.85 10.21
C GLY A 440 4.85 -17.71 11.26
N THR A 441 5.51 -16.55 11.34
CA THR A 441 6.56 -16.30 12.36
C THR A 441 5.93 -16.12 13.75
N GLN A 442 6.58 -16.60 14.81
CA GLN A 442 6.03 -16.44 16.17
C GLN A 442 6.21 -15.01 16.70
N GLN A 443 7.44 -14.48 16.69
CA GLN A 443 7.78 -13.21 17.35
C GLN A 443 8.91 -12.43 16.67
N ARG A 444 9.11 -11.19 17.16
CA ARG A 444 10.15 -10.22 16.75
C ARG A 444 9.99 -9.74 15.31
N ASN A 445 8.85 -9.11 14.95
CA ASN A 445 8.59 -8.66 13.59
C ASN A 445 8.34 -7.13 13.44
N PRO A 446 9.25 -6.23 13.88
CA PRO A 446 10.44 -6.41 14.70
C PRO A 446 10.16 -6.28 16.22
N ARG A 447 11.13 -6.67 17.07
CA ARG A 447 11.19 -6.23 18.48
C ARG A 447 12.20 -5.10 18.64
N THR A 448 11.76 -3.92 19.06
CA THR A 448 12.57 -2.68 19.03
C THR A 448 12.94 -2.13 20.40
N ARG A 449 14.12 -1.50 20.48
CA ARG A 449 14.64 -0.78 21.65
C ARG A 449 15.38 0.47 21.19
N TYR A 450 15.33 1.53 21.99
CA TYR A 450 16.03 2.82 21.86
C TYR A 450 15.87 3.64 20.56
N GLY A 451 15.70 3.00 19.40
CA GLY A 451 15.42 3.67 18.14
C GLY A 451 14.13 4.48 18.21
N ASN A 452 14.22 5.75 17.87
CA ASN A 452 13.09 6.68 17.85
C ASN A 452 13.41 7.82 16.86
N PRO A 453 12.78 7.88 15.67
CA PRO A 453 11.76 6.96 15.18
C PRO A 453 12.34 5.63 14.64
N VAL A 454 11.57 4.56 14.80
CA VAL A 454 11.62 3.36 13.95
C VAL A 454 10.37 3.37 13.08
N HIS A 455 10.51 3.04 11.80
CA HIS A 455 9.40 3.09 10.86
C HIS A 455 9.04 1.68 10.37
N VAL A 456 7.79 1.27 10.57
CA VAL A 456 7.27 -0.05 10.18
C VAL A 456 6.04 0.16 9.32
N TYR A 457 6.16 0.07 7.99
CA TYR A 457 5.05 0.37 7.09
C TYR A 457 4.82 -0.65 5.98
N ASN A 458 3.55 -0.87 5.62
CA ASN A 458 3.17 -1.78 4.52
C ASN A 458 3.77 -3.19 4.56
N ASN A 459 4.08 -3.72 5.73
CA ASN A 459 4.46 -5.13 5.88
C ASN A 459 3.19 -5.99 5.96
N TYR A 460 3.30 -7.22 5.46
CA TYR A 460 2.23 -8.20 5.53
C TYR A 460 2.53 -9.22 6.63
N TYR A 461 1.65 -9.30 7.62
CA TYR A 461 1.73 -10.20 8.74
C TYR A 461 0.64 -11.27 8.56
N LEU A 462 1.03 -12.55 8.47
CA LEU A 462 0.11 -13.67 8.33
C LEU A 462 0.35 -14.71 9.43
N ALA A 463 -0.69 -15.02 10.19
CA ALA A 463 -0.74 -16.12 11.16
C ALA A 463 0.37 -16.07 12.23
N ASN A 464 0.79 -14.88 12.66
CA ASN A 464 1.85 -14.72 13.66
C ASN A 464 1.34 -14.98 15.09
N GLU A 465 2.09 -15.79 15.87
CA GLU A 465 1.55 -16.47 17.06
C GLU A 465 1.80 -15.80 18.43
N ASP A 466 2.83 -14.97 18.60
CA ASP A 466 3.09 -14.21 19.86
C ASP A 466 2.90 -12.70 19.61
N TYR A 467 3.74 -12.09 18.76
CA TYR A 467 3.52 -10.71 18.32
C TYR A 467 4.10 -10.38 16.94
N GLY A 468 3.42 -9.45 16.25
CA GLY A 468 3.96 -8.71 15.10
C GLY A 468 5.07 -7.76 15.56
N VAL A 469 4.73 -6.49 15.78
CA VAL A 469 5.69 -5.47 16.23
C VAL A 469 5.74 -5.38 17.76
N ARG A 470 6.91 -5.15 18.36
CA ARG A 470 6.99 -4.87 19.81
C ARG A 470 7.91 -3.72 20.14
N ALA A 471 7.34 -2.63 20.65
CA ALA A 471 8.07 -1.49 21.19
C ALA A 471 8.49 -1.76 22.64
N ALA A 472 9.76 -2.13 22.84
CA ALA A 472 10.36 -2.33 24.15
C ALA A 472 11.12 -1.07 24.61
N THR A 473 12.12 -1.24 25.48
CA THR A 473 12.79 -0.15 26.22
C THR A 473 13.13 1.06 25.34
N ALA A 474 12.49 2.20 25.64
CA ALA A 474 12.78 3.53 25.10
C ALA A 474 12.69 3.68 23.56
N SER A 475 12.15 2.71 22.83
CA SER A 475 11.89 2.87 21.38
C SER A 475 10.67 3.75 21.12
N GLY A 476 10.65 4.46 20.00
CA GLY A 476 9.43 5.05 19.43
C GLY A 476 9.18 4.50 18.03
N VAL A 477 8.08 3.77 17.84
CA VAL A 477 7.76 3.10 16.58
C VAL A 477 6.52 3.71 15.93
N LEU A 478 6.62 4.08 14.66
CA LEU A 478 5.48 4.42 13.82
C LEU A 478 5.10 3.20 12.98
N ILE A 479 3.85 2.74 13.14
CA ILE A 479 3.32 1.54 12.50
C ILE A 479 2.17 1.96 11.58
N GLU A 480 2.38 1.98 10.26
CA GLU A 480 1.37 2.50 9.32
C GLU A 480 1.18 1.69 8.04
N GLY A 481 -0.05 1.64 7.52
CA GLY A 481 -0.31 0.96 6.25
C GLY A 481 -0.08 -0.56 6.27
N ASN A 482 0.22 -1.22 7.40
CA ASN A 482 0.50 -2.66 7.44
C ASN A 482 -0.81 -3.48 7.39
N TYR A 483 -0.74 -4.73 6.93
CA TYR A 483 -1.88 -5.65 6.96
C TYR A 483 -1.59 -6.82 7.91
N PHE A 484 -2.43 -6.96 8.94
CA PHE A 484 -2.36 -8.03 9.91
C PHE A 484 -3.49 -9.04 9.67
N GLN A 485 -3.14 -10.24 9.22
CA GLN A 485 -4.06 -11.35 8.98
C GLN A 485 -3.80 -12.48 9.97
N ASN A 486 -4.81 -12.87 10.76
CA ASN A 486 -4.72 -13.97 11.73
C ASN A 486 -3.63 -13.82 12.82
N VAL A 487 -3.27 -12.59 13.19
CA VAL A 487 -2.18 -12.28 14.13
C VAL A 487 -2.68 -12.21 15.57
N GLU A 488 -1.95 -12.83 16.51
CA GLU A 488 -2.35 -12.93 17.93
C GLU A 488 -2.24 -11.58 18.68
N ASP A 489 -1.08 -10.92 18.65
CA ASP A 489 -0.87 -9.52 19.07
C ASP A 489 -0.22 -8.72 17.93
N THR A 490 -0.96 -7.81 17.30
CA THR A 490 -0.48 -7.11 16.11
C THR A 490 0.66 -6.15 16.42
N PHE A 491 0.56 -5.43 17.55
CA PHE A 491 1.64 -4.61 18.05
C PHE A 491 1.56 -4.35 19.56
N HIS A 492 2.66 -4.63 20.25
CA HIS A 492 2.74 -4.66 21.70
C HIS A 492 3.63 -3.55 22.29
N ARG A 493 3.20 -2.93 23.40
CA ARG A 493 4.00 -1.93 24.13
C ARG A 493 4.52 -2.48 25.45
N SER A 494 5.84 -2.63 25.57
CA SER A 494 6.50 -3.07 26.81
C SER A 494 7.71 -2.20 27.14
N GLY A 495 7.47 -0.91 27.44
CA GLY A 495 8.51 0.08 27.77
C GLY A 495 8.82 1.09 26.67
N GLY A 496 8.15 1.01 25.52
CA GLY A 496 8.29 1.93 24.39
C GLY A 496 7.02 2.71 24.03
N SER A 497 7.15 3.58 23.04
CA SER A 497 6.07 4.34 22.42
C SER A 497 5.65 3.72 21.10
N ILE A 498 4.34 3.69 20.81
CA ILE A 498 3.80 3.33 19.49
C ILE A 498 2.81 4.40 19.04
N ALA A 499 3.04 4.93 17.84
CA ALA A 499 2.03 5.61 17.04
C ALA A 499 1.59 4.65 15.94
N ALA A 500 0.28 4.54 15.68
CA ALA A 500 -0.23 3.67 14.63
C ALA A 500 -1.41 4.32 13.90
N ARG A 501 -1.44 4.16 12.57
CA ARG A 501 -2.50 4.67 11.68
C ARG A 501 -2.64 3.77 10.46
N ASP A 502 -3.80 3.80 9.81
CA ASP A 502 -4.01 3.22 8.47
C ASP A 502 -3.61 1.74 8.31
N ASN A 503 -3.61 0.96 9.39
CA ASN A 503 -3.33 -0.48 9.37
C ASN A 503 -4.63 -1.28 9.20
N CYS A 504 -4.55 -2.37 8.46
CA CYS A 504 -5.66 -3.30 8.22
C CYS A 504 -5.56 -4.48 9.18
N PHE A 505 -6.71 -4.92 9.67
CA PHE A 505 -6.83 -6.02 10.62
C PHE A 505 -7.86 -7.03 10.09
N ASP A 506 -7.39 -8.09 9.43
CA ASP A 506 -8.22 -9.24 9.09
C ASP A 506 -8.04 -10.32 10.16
N ASN A 507 -9.13 -10.71 10.80
CA ASN A 507 -9.17 -11.70 11.88
C ASN A 507 -8.09 -11.48 12.98
N SER A 508 -7.72 -10.22 13.19
CA SER A 508 -6.69 -9.74 14.13
C SER A 508 -7.28 -8.57 14.93
N ALA A 509 -6.80 -8.32 16.14
CA ALA A 509 -7.20 -7.13 16.91
C ALA A 509 -6.19 -5.99 16.72
N PRO A 510 -6.61 -4.71 16.75
CA PRO A 510 -5.69 -3.59 16.85
C PRO A 510 -4.84 -3.67 18.12
N GLY A 511 -3.54 -3.47 17.97
CA GLY A 511 -2.58 -3.52 19.07
C GLY A 511 -2.55 -2.25 19.94
N GLN A 512 -1.54 -2.16 20.80
CA GLN A 512 -1.38 -1.14 21.81
C GLN A 512 -0.68 0.12 21.28
N THR A 513 -1.26 1.29 21.53
CA THR A 513 -0.66 2.60 21.15
C THR A 513 -0.34 3.47 22.37
N GLY A 514 0.33 4.60 22.14
CA GLY A 514 0.60 5.65 23.14
C GLY A 514 2.09 5.90 23.39
N GLY A 515 2.39 6.96 24.14
CA GLY A 515 3.73 7.53 24.25
C GLY A 515 4.01 8.55 23.13
N THR A 516 5.26 8.96 23.00
CA THR A 516 5.72 9.91 21.97
C THR A 516 6.66 9.21 20.99
N VAL A 517 6.38 9.36 19.70
CA VAL A 517 7.23 8.90 18.58
C VAL A 517 7.65 10.14 17.80
N LEU A 518 8.92 10.21 17.40
CA LEU A 518 9.42 11.34 16.61
C LEU A 518 8.96 11.25 15.14
N PRO A 519 8.92 12.36 14.39
CA PRO A 519 8.59 12.34 12.96
C PRO A 519 9.62 11.56 12.14
N ILE A 520 9.14 10.81 11.14
CA ILE A 520 10.02 10.15 10.16
C ILE A 520 10.77 11.23 9.34
N PRO A 521 12.11 11.18 9.23
CA PRO A 521 12.91 12.28 8.68
C PRO A 521 13.17 12.18 7.17
N TYR A 522 12.54 11.24 6.47
CA TYR A 522 12.63 11.06 5.01
C TYR A 522 11.22 10.96 4.39
N GLN A 523 11.13 11.15 3.08
CA GLN A 523 9.89 11.04 2.32
C GLN A 523 9.57 9.58 2.01
N TYR A 524 8.29 9.22 2.13
CA TYR A 524 7.73 7.91 1.76
C TYR A 524 6.24 8.10 1.45
N THR A 525 5.67 7.17 0.69
CA THR A 525 4.22 7.00 0.57
C THR A 525 3.88 5.62 1.13
N ALA A 526 2.98 5.56 2.11
CA ALA A 526 2.43 4.29 2.54
C ALA A 526 1.29 3.89 1.58
N GLN A 527 1.37 2.71 0.95
CA GLN A 527 0.24 2.17 0.18
C GLN A 527 -0.96 1.89 1.11
N PRO A 528 -2.21 1.88 0.60
CA PRO A 528 -3.35 1.46 1.39
C PRO A 528 -3.12 0.05 1.95
N CYS A 529 -3.47 -0.17 3.22
CA CYS A 529 -3.16 -1.44 3.86
C CYS A 529 -3.83 -2.63 3.16
N ALA A 530 -4.97 -2.44 2.50
CA ALA A 530 -5.73 -3.50 1.83
C ALA A 530 -4.96 -4.18 0.68
N ASP A 531 -4.05 -3.45 0.03
CA ASP A 531 -3.30 -3.94 -1.15
C ASP A 531 -2.02 -4.70 -0.75
N VAL A 532 -1.54 -4.46 0.47
CA VAL A 532 -0.32 -5.06 1.04
C VAL A 532 -0.26 -6.58 0.89
N PRO A 533 -1.30 -7.39 1.18
CA PRO A 533 -1.22 -8.84 1.01
C PRO A 533 -1.04 -9.31 -0.45
N ALA A 534 -1.44 -8.51 -1.43
CA ALA A 534 -1.24 -8.81 -2.84
C ALA A 534 0.14 -8.37 -3.31
N ALA A 535 0.52 -7.11 -3.02
CA ALA A 535 1.83 -6.56 -3.32
C ALA A 535 2.95 -7.39 -2.68
N VAL A 536 2.87 -7.65 -1.37
CA VAL A 536 3.93 -8.33 -0.61
C VAL A 536 4.07 -9.81 -0.98
N ARG A 537 2.99 -10.58 -1.16
CA ARG A 537 3.10 -11.98 -1.65
C ARG A 537 3.78 -12.08 -3.01
N ALA A 538 3.63 -11.07 -3.84
CA ALA A 538 4.16 -11.07 -5.19
C ALA A 538 5.58 -10.52 -5.30
N GLY A 539 5.91 -9.45 -4.57
CA GLY A 539 7.23 -8.84 -4.59
C GLY A 539 8.21 -9.39 -3.55
N ALA A 540 7.76 -9.93 -2.41
CA ALA A 540 8.69 -10.34 -1.37
C ALA A 540 9.38 -11.70 -1.63
N GLY A 541 10.61 -11.83 -1.12
CA GLY A 541 11.44 -13.02 -1.23
C GLY A 541 12.27 -13.10 -2.52
N VAL A 542 12.90 -14.26 -2.72
CA VAL A 542 13.83 -14.50 -3.83
C VAL A 542 13.13 -14.74 -5.18
N GLY A 543 13.86 -14.50 -6.27
CA GLY A 543 13.39 -14.69 -7.64
C GLY A 543 12.47 -13.58 -8.17
N LYS A 544 12.43 -12.44 -7.47
CA LYS A 544 11.52 -11.32 -7.74
C LYS A 544 12.20 -10.14 -8.44
N LEU A 545 13.53 -10.08 -8.35
CA LEU A 545 14.36 -9.14 -9.10
C LEU A 545 14.46 -9.56 -10.57
N GLY A 546 14.62 -8.60 -11.48
CA GLY A 546 14.71 -8.88 -12.92
C GLY A 546 15.93 -9.75 -13.27
N THR A 547 15.77 -10.66 -14.24
CA THR A 547 16.86 -11.58 -14.64
C THR A 547 17.92 -10.90 -15.52
N SER A 548 18.71 -9.98 -14.96
CA SER A 548 20.07 -9.69 -15.45
C SER A 548 20.90 -8.89 -14.44
N PRO A 549 22.03 -9.43 -13.95
CA PRO A 549 23.02 -8.66 -13.19
C PRO A 549 24.18 -8.29 -14.11
N THR A 550 23.95 -7.30 -14.99
CA THR A 550 25.03 -6.70 -15.80
C THR A 550 25.50 -5.41 -15.11
N PRO A 551 26.78 -5.29 -14.71
CA PRO A 551 27.29 -4.04 -14.14
C PRO A 551 27.33 -2.92 -15.19
N PRO A 552 27.31 -1.63 -14.78
CA PRO A 552 27.42 -0.51 -15.71
C PRO A 552 28.71 -0.60 -16.53
N ALA A 553 28.59 -0.70 -17.85
CA ALA A 553 29.74 -0.86 -18.73
C ALA A 553 30.58 0.42 -18.80
N THR A 554 31.79 0.38 -18.23
CA THR A 554 32.85 1.35 -18.55
C THR A 554 33.50 0.95 -19.88
N THR A 555 33.66 1.90 -20.81
CA THR A 555 34.39 1.66 -22.07
C THR A 555 35.45 2.76 -22.30
N PRO A 556 36.75 2.42 -22.38
CA PRO A 556 37.81 3.38 -22.71
C PRO A 556 37.86 3.74 -24.20
N PRO A 557 38.53 4.84 -24.61
CA PRO A 557 38.56 5.31 -25.99
C PRO A 557 39.63 4.60 -26.86
N PRO A 558 39.31 4.19 -28.10
CA PRO A 558 40.30 3.81 -29.12
C PRO A 558 40.22 4.66 -30.40
N THR A 559 41.31 4.62 -31.19
CA THR A 559 41.65 5.61 -32.24
C THR A 559 41.81 5.01 -33.66
N THR A 560 41.38 5.75 -34.70
CA THR A 560 41.97 5.79 -36.09
C THR A 560 41.71 4.56 -37.03
N PRO A 561 41.68 4.66 -38.40
CA PRO A 561 41.40 5.76 -39.37
C PRO A 561 40.23 5.47 -40.38
N ALA A 562 39.97 6.39 -41.33
CA ALA A 562 38.89 6.36 -42.34
C ALA A 562 39.19 5.54 -43.64
N PRO A 563 38.19 5.27 -44.52
CA PRO A 563 38.02 6.16 -45.69
C PRO A 563 36.59 6.39 -46.27
N THR A 564 36.41 7.61 -46.80
CA THR A 564 35.59 8.06 -47.97
C THR A 564 34.05 7.90 -48.04
N THR A 565 33.34 9.02 -47.80
CA THR A 565 31.98 9.36 -48.28
C THR A 565 32.04 10.10 -49.64
N PRO A 566 30.91 10.31 -50.36
CA PRO A 566 30.15 11.58 -50.20
C PRO A 566 28.62 11.43 -50.11
N ALA A 567 27.97 12.43 -49.50
CA ALA A 567 26.54 12.49 -49.13
C ALA A 567 25.69 13.32 -50.12
N PRO A 568 24.34 13.43 -49.95
CA PRO A 568 23.75 14.39 -48.99
C PRO A 568 22.46 13.88 -48.27
N THR A 569 21.91 14.42 -47.17
CA THR A 569 22.38 15.31 -46.07
C THR A 569 21.36 15.20 -44.92
N THR A 570 21.81 15.02 -43.68
CA THR A 570 20.97 15.02 -42.46
C THR A 570 20.88 16.43 -41.82
N PRO A 571 19.98 16.65 -40.85
CA PRO A 571 20.44 17.06 -39.52
C PRO A 571 20.10 16.02 -38.43
N ALA A 572 21.01 15.85 -37.46
CA ALA A 572 20.98 14.76 -36.48
C ALA A 572 20.15 15.09 -35.22
N PRO A 573 19.72 14.06 -34.46
CA PRO A 573 19.55 14.15 -33.01
C PRO A 573 20.94 14.07 -32.35
N THR A 574 21.29 15.09 -31.59
CA THR A 574 22.51 15.16 -30.78
C THR A 574 22.24 14.81 -29.31
N THR A 575 23.26 14.23 -28.66
CA THR A 575 23.43 14.21 -27.18
C THR A 575 22.56 13.19 -26.41
N PRO A 576 23.07 12.56 -25.33
CA PRO A 576 22.24 11.91 -24.31
C PRO A 576 21.21 12.90 -23.72
N PRO A 577 20.11 12.45 -23.09
CA PRO A 577 19.10 13.35 -22.54
C PRO A 577 19.72 14.33 -21.54
N GLY A 578 19.81 15.61 -21.94
CA GLY A 578 20.14 16.71 -21.05
C GLY A 578 18.92 17.14 -20.25
N ASP A 579 19.13 18.07 -19.31
CA ASP A 579 18.12 18.67 -18.42
C ASP A 579 17.17 19.65 -19.17
N GLY A 580 16.52 19.16 -20.23
CA GLY A 580 15.61 19.90 -21.10
C GLY A 580 14.25 19.20 -21.27
N PRO A 581 13.26 19.89 -21.87
CA PRO A 581 11.91 19.34 -21.98
C PRO A 581 11.84 18.11 -22.89
N ILE A 582 10.94 17.19 -22.56
CA ILE A 582 10.44 16.18 -23.49
C ILE A 582 9.15 16.71 -24.13
N GLY A 583 8.91 16.33 -25.38
CA GLY A 583 7.70 16.68 -26.10
C GLY A 583 7.69 18.06 -26.76
N TRP A 584 6.52 18.68 -26.84
CA TRP A 584 6.29 19.81 -27.74
C TRP A 584 7.18 21.02 -27.49
N ALA A 585 7.60 21.31 -26.25
CA ALA A 585 8.57 22.38 -25.96
C ALA A 585 10.01 22.09 -26.40
N SER A 586 10.34 20.86 -26.82
CA SER A 586 11.66 20.49 -27.39
C SER A 586 11.73 20.68 -28.92
N MET A 587 10.59 20.83 -29.57
CA MET A 587 10.48 20.94 -31.03
C MET A 587 10.85 22.34 -31.55
N ALA A 588 10.99 22.47 -32.87
CA ALA A 588 11.09 23.74 -33.62
C ALA A 588 12.16 24.76 -33.16
N GLY A 589 13.16 24.32 -32.39
CA GLY A 589 14.22 25.15 -31.82
C GLY A 589 14.46 24.89 -30.34
N GLY A 590 13.46 24.29 -29.66
CA GLY A 590 13.52 23.87 -28.26
C GLY A 590 13.39 25.02 -27.26
N THR A 591 13.31 24.65 -25.98
CA THR A 591 13.21 25.59 -24.86
C THR A 591 14.47 25.51 -24.00
N THR A 592 15.22 26.61 -23.94
CA THR A 592 16.45 26.81 -23.17
C THR A 592 16.30 27.83 -22.03
N GLY A 593 15.15 28.53 -21.98
CA GLY A 593 14.89 29.56 -20.97
C GLY A 593 15.95 30.65 -20.93
N GLY A 594 16.45 30.93 -19.72
CA GLY A 594 17.51 31.88 -19.43
C GLY A 594 18.94 31.40 -19.72
N ALA A 595 19.14 30.18 -20.21
CA ALA A 595 20.49 29.62 -20.41
C ALA A 595 21.35 30.53 -21.32
N GLY A 596 22.57 30.83 -20.87
CA GLY A 596 23.47 31.82 -21.48
C GLY A 596 23.29 33.27 -21.00
N GLY A 597 22.28 33.54 -20.16
CA GLY A 597 22.13 34.77 -19.39
C GLY A 597 22.87 34.74 -18.05
N ARG A 598 22.79 35.85 -17.30
CA ARG A 598 23.26 35.88 -15.90
C ARG A 598 22.21 35.29 -14.95
N THR A 599 22.69 34.77 -13.81
CA THR A 599 21.83 34.33 -12.71
C THR A 599 21.59 35.47 -11.72
N VAL A 600 20.37 35.59 -11.21
CA VAL A 600 19.95 36.60 -10.22
C VAL A 600 19.09 35.92 -9.16
N THR A 601 19.44 36.07 -7.89
CA THR A 601 18.60 35.60 -6.78
C THR A 601 17.67 36.72 -6.32
N VAL A 602 16.39 36.42 -6.12
CA VAL A 602 15.36 37.39 -5.72
C VAL A 602 14.60 36.91 -4.48
N THR A 603 14.18 37.85 -3.64
CA THR A 603 13.51 37.60 -2.36
C THR A 603 12.26 38.45 -2.13
N ASP A 604 11.89 39.30 -3.10
CA ASP A 604 10.74 40.22 -3.03
C ASP A 604 10.03 40.36 -4.39
N GLY A 605 8.73 40.69 -4.32
CA GLY A 605 7.82 40.73 -5.46
C GLY A 605 8.12 41.82 -6.50
N PRO A 606 8.33 43.09 -6.10
CA PRO A 606 8.64 44.16 -7.04
C PRO A 606 9.92 43.90 -7.83
N THR A 607 11.02 43.48 -7.17
CA THR A 607 12.27 43.15 -7.87
C THR A 607 12.11 41.95 -8.81
N LEU A 608 11.27 40.98 -8.44
CA LEU A 608 10.93 39.86 -9.33
C LEU A 608 10.18 40.35 -10.58
N ALA A 609 9.12 41.14 -10.43
CA ALA A 609 8.33 41.66 -11.56
C ALA A 609 9.19 42.46 -12.56
N ASP A 610 10.01 43.41 -12.07
CA ASP A 610 10.97 44.17 -12.89
C ASP A 610 11.91 43.26 -13.72
N LEU A 611 12.30 42.10 -13.17
CA LEU A 611 13.18 41.14 -13.85
C LEU A 611 12.41 40.23 -14.83
N LEU A 612 11.15 39.89 -14.56
CA LEU A 612 10.28 39.13 -15.46
C LEU A 612 9.98 39.92 -16.75
N GLU A 613 9.66 41.21 -16.61
CA GLU A 613 9.40 42.15 -17.72
C GLU A 613 10.68 42.66 -18.41
N SER A 614 11.86 42.39 -17.85
CA SER A 614 13.11 42.81 -18.47
C SER A 614 13.33 42.13 -19.83
N ASN A 615 13.89 42.85 -20.80
CA ASN A 615 14.31 42.25 -22.08
C ASN A 615 15.66 41.49 -21.96
N GLU A 616 16.20 41.34 -20.74
CA GLU A 616 17.42 40.58 -20.50
C GLU A 616 17.12 39.07 -20.47
N ARG A 617 18.05 38.28 -20.99
CA ARG A 617 18.06 36.82 -20.81
C ARG A 617 18.54 36.50 -19.40
N LEU A 618 17.72 35.86 -18.58
CA LEU A 618 17.96 35.71 -17.15
C LEU A 618 17.62 34.32 -16.61
N ILE A 619 18.45 33.83 -15.69
CA ILE A 619 18.08 32.78 -14.74
C ILE A 619 17.71 33.47 -13.43
N ILE A 620 16.43 33.49 -13.09
CA ILE A 620 15.88 34.12 -11.89
C ILE A 620 15.67 33.02 -10.83
N GLN A 621 16.50 33.04 -9.80
CA GLN A 621 16.41 32.15 -8.65
C GLN A 621 15.50 32.78 -7.58
N VAL A 622 14.29 32.25 -7.43
CA VAL A 622 13.33 32.67 -6.40
C VAL A 622 13.73 32.03 -5.08
N GLN A 623 14.05 32.83 -4.06
CA GLN A 623 14.42 32.33 -2.74
C GLN A 623 13.36 32.69 -1.69
N GLY A 624 12.65 31.67 -1.22
CA GLY A 624 11.54 31.80 -0.27
C GLY A 624 10.19 32.02 -0.95
N MET A 625 9.16 32.24 -0.13
CA MET A 625 7.80 32.48 -0.58
C MET A 625 7.58 33.99 -0.80
N ILE A 626 7.51 34.40 -2.07
CA ILE A 626 7.34 35.80 -2.47
C ILE A 626 5.85 36.12 -2.65
N THR A 627 5.39 37.24 -2.08
CA THR A 627 4.09 37.82 -2.45
C THR A 627 4.23 38.56 -3.76
N MET A 628 3.43 38.20 -4.77
CA MET A 628 3.45 38.90 -6.06
C MET A 628 2.82 40.30 -5.93
N PRO A 629 3.35 41.32 -6.63
CA PRO A 629 2.79 42.67 -6.58
C PRO A 629 1.41 42.74 -7.27
N ASP A 630 1.24 42.04 -8.39
CA ASP A 630 0.02 42.05 -9.19
C ASP A 630 -0.65 40.66 -9.24
N ALA A 631 -1.94 40.65 -9.60
CA ALA A 631 -2.72 39.41 -9.76
C ALA A 631 -2.15 38.51 -10.88
N MET A 632 -1.63 39.14 -11.93
CA MET A 632 -0.89 38.54 -13.04
C MET A 632 0.33 39.41 -13.34
N ASN A 633 1.48 38.77 -13.53
CA ASN A 633 2.78 39.43 -13.65
C ASN A 633 3.43 38.99 -14.95
N ASP A 634 3.72 39.94 -15.85
CA ASP A 634 4.12 39.65 -17.22
C ASP A 634 5.54 39.06 -17.31
N VAL A 635 5.70 38.03 -18.14
CA VAL A 635 6.98 37.32 -18.32
C VAL A 635 7.44 37.43 -19.77
N HIS A 636 8.47 38.24 -20.00
CA HIS A 636 9.07 38.39 -21.33
C HIS A 636 9.95 37.19 -21.69
N SER A 637 10.31 37.07 -22.98
CA SER A 637 11.13 35.97 -23.51
C SER A 637 12.45 35.72 -22.77
N HIS A 638 12.98 34.51 -22.94
CA HIS A 638 14.32 34.08 -22.49
C HIS A 638 14.54 34.11 -20.97
N LYS A 639 13.58 33.59 -20.21
CA LYS A 639 13.65 33.46 -18.75
C LYS A 639 13.74 32.00 -18.32
N THR A 640 14.53 31.72 -17.29
CA THR A 640 14.34 30.54 -16.44
C THR A 640 13.99 31.07 -15.06
N ILE A 641 12.78 30.80 -14.58
CA ILE A 641 12.31 31.18 -13.26
C ILE A 641 12.34 29.89 -12.43
N ILE A 642 13.21 29.82 -11.42
CA ILE A 642 13.46 28.59 -10.67
C ILE A 642 13.47 28.81 -9.16
N GLY A 643 12.74 27.99 -8.41
CA GLY A 643 12.75 28.01 -6.95
C GLY A 643 14.05 27.47 -6.35
N VAL A 644 14.56 28.12 -5.30
CA VAL A 644 15.70 27.66 -4.51
C VAL A 644 15.20 26.76 -3.37
N GLY A 645 15.39 25.46 -3.50
CA GLY A 645 14.87 24.46 -2.56
C GLY A 645 13.34 24.34 -2.57
N ALA A 646 12.81 23.36 -1.82
CA ALA A 646 11.42 22.90 -1.94
C ALA A 646 10.32 23.93 -1.61
N ASN A 647 10.64 24.99 -0.86
CA ASN A 647 9.67 25.92 -0.27
C ASN A 647 9.63 27.30 -0.95
N SER A 648 10.30 27.47 -2.09
CA SER A 648 10.34 28.72 -2.83
C SER A 648 9.18 28.83 -3.83
N GLY A 649 8.69 30.05 -4.10
CA GLY A 649 7.54 30.23 -4.99
C GLY A 649 6.76 31.52 -4.74
N PHE A 650 5.47 31.52 -5.10
CA PHE A 650 4.61 32.70 -5.16
C PHE A 650 3.34 32.58 -4.33
N ARG A 651 2.89 33.73 -3.80
CA ARG A 651 1.61 33.92 -3.11
C ARG A 651 0.86 35.13 -3.67
N GLY A 652 -0.46 35.02 -3.83
CA GLY A 652 -1.36 36.14 -4.14
C GLY A 652 -1.63 36.42 -5.62
N GLY A 653 -0.70 36.04 -6.51
CA GLY A 653 -0.80 36.26 -7.95
C GLY A 653 -0.04 35.20 -8.75
N GLY A 654 -0.24 35.22 -10.07
CA GLY A 654 0.33 34.27 -11.03
C GLY A 654 1.27 34.91 -12.05
N LEU A 655 1.76 34.08 -12.98
CA LEU A 655 2.59 34.49 -14.12
C LEU A 655 1.76 34.60 -15.40
N ASN A 656 1.92 35.69 -16.15
CA ASN A 656 1.32 35.86 -17.46
C ASN A 656 2.39 35.77 -18.57
N ILE A 657 2.31 34.74 -19.40
CA ILE A 657 3.19 34.55 -20.56
C ILE A 657 2.36 34.82 -21.82
N SER A 658 2.36 36.07 -22.28
CA SER A 658 1.48 36.56 -23.35
C SER A 658 2.24 37.01 -24.61
N SER A 659 1.55 37.66 -25.55
CA SER A 659 2.14 38.56 -26.58
C SER A 659 3.24 37.96 -27.47
N GLY A 660 3.23 36.65 -27.71
CA GLY A 660 4.26 35.94 -28.48
C GLY A 660 5.59 35.76 -27.75
N TYR A 661 5.65 36.05 -26.44
CA TYR A 661 6.84 35.77 -25.63
C TYR A 661 7.13 34.27 -25.58
N SER A 662 8.43 33.95 -25.50
CA SER A 662 8.89 32.62 -25.86
C SER A 662 10.21 32.21 -25.24
N ASN A 663 10.47 30.91 -25.27
CA ASN A 663 11.66 30.29 -24.67
C ASN A 663 11.73 30.65 -23.17
N ILE A 664 10.74 30.19 -22.42
CA ILE A 664 10.58 30.43 -20.97
C ILE A 664 10.47 29.10 -20.24
N ILE A 665 11.15 29.00 -19.09
CA ILE A 665 11.13 27.84 -18.20
C ILE A 665 10.62 28.30 -16.83
N VAL A 666 9.64 27.59 -16.26
CA VAL A 666 9.09 27.81 -14.92
C VAL A 666 9.26 26.52 -14.11
N ARG A 667 10.16 26.52 -13.11
CA ARG A 667 10.62 25.29 -12.43
C ARG A 667 10.69 25.38 -10.91
N ASN A 668 10.38 24.29 -10.22
CA ASN A 668 10.62 24.15 -8.77
C ASN A 668 9.91 25.19 -7.88
N LEU A 669 8.74 25.71 -8.29
CA LEU A 669 8.02 26.77 -7.57
C LEU A 669 6.72 26.26 -6.95
N VAL A 670 6.42 26.72 -5.72
CA VAL A 670 5.12 26.54 -5.05
C VAL A 670 4.22 27.73 -5.38
N PHE A 671 3.01 27.47 -5.88
CA PHE A 671 1.98 28.47 -6.15
C PHE A 671 0.82 28.31 -5.15
N THR A 672 0.40 29.39 -4.49
CA THR A 672 -0.69 29.36 -3.49
C THR A 672 -1.45 30.69 -3.42
N GLY A 673 -2.78 30.64 -3.27
CA GLY A 673 -3.60 31.83 -3.04
C GLY A 673 -3.62 32.83 -4.21
N TRP A 674 -3.48 32.36 -5.45
CA TRP A 674 -3.51 33.21 -6.64
C TRP A 674 -4.94 33.72 -6.94
N THR A 675 -5.03 34.88 -7.58
CA THR A 675 -6.30 35.63 -7.73
C THR A 675 -6.91 35.58 -9.15
N SER A 676 -6.20 35.00 -10.13
CA SER A 676 -6.75 34.59 -11.44
C SER A 676 -6.35 33.13 -11.70
N ASP A 677 -5.37 32.89 -12.57
CA ASP A 677 -4.68 31.60 -12.74
C ASP A 677 -3.30 31.63 -12.03
N ALA A 678 -2.67 30.47 -11.81
CA ALA A 678 -1.31 30.43 -11.25
C ALA A 678 -0.25 30.66 -12.35
N ILE A 679 -0.42 30.05 -13.52
CA ILE A 679 0.33 30.33 -14.74
C ILE A 679 -0.65 30.42 -15.91
N GLU A 680 -0.53 31.48 -16.70
CA GLU A 680 -1.25 31.69 -17.94
C GLU A 680 -0.27 31.72 -19.13
N VAL A 681 -0.61 31.03 -20.22
CA VAL A 681 0.17 31.03 -21.48
C VAL A 681 -0.74 31.38 -22.65
N GLU A 682 -0.70 32.62 -23.12
CA GLU A 682 -1.64 33.14 -24.11
C GLU A 682 -1.00 34.01 -25.21
N GLY A 683 -1.82 34.64 -26.05
CA GLY A 683 -1.38 35.62 -27.04
C GLY A 683 -0.32 35.09 -28.02
N GLN A 684 -0.42 33.83 -28.44
CA GLN A 684 0.54 33.14 -29.31
C GLN A 684 1.94 32.90 -28.69
N ALA A 685 2.07 32.95 -27.36
CA ALA A 685 3.29 32.57 -26.65
C ALA A 685 3.71 31.13 -26.97
N HIS A 686 5.03 30.85 -27.02
CA HIS A 686 5.50 29.54 -27.48
C HIS A 686 6.86 29.08 -26.96
N HIS A 687 7.11 27.77 -27.01
CA HIS A 687 8.34 27.14 -26.50
C HIS A 687 8.48 27.42 -24.99
N ILE A 688 7.51 26.89 -24.24
CA ILE A 688 7.35 27.10 -22.79
C ILE A 688 7.44 25.75 -22.07
N TRP A 689 8.21 25.70 -20.97
CA TRP A 689 8.33 24.49 -20.14
C TRP A 689 7.95 24.79 -18.70
N VAL A 690 6.86 24.17 -18.22
CA VAL A 690 6.36 24.28 -16.84
C VAL A 690 6.62 22.96 -16.14
N ASP A 691 7.62 22.92 -15.25
CA ASP A 691 8.19 21.66 -14.77
C ASP A 691 8.47 21.61 -13.26
N HIS A 692 8.14 20.50 -12.58
CA HIS A 692 8.43 20.34 -11.14
C HIS A 692 7.84 21.43 -10.22
N ASN A 693 6.67 21.99 -10.54
CA ASN A 693 5.99 22.99 -9.71
C ASN A 693 4.91 22.33 -8.81
N ARG A 694 4.56 23.01 -7.71
CA ARG A 694 3.47 22.61 -6.81
C ARG A 694 2.34 23.64 -6.84
N PHE A 695 1.13 23.24 -7.21
CA PHE A 695 -0.07 24.09 -7.18
C PHE A 695 -0.99 23.65 -6.04
N THR A 696 -1.24 24.51 -5.05
CA THR A 696 -1.97 24.11 -3.83
C THR A 696 -3.39 24.67 -3.79
N GLY A 697 -4.41 23.80 -3.72
CA GLY A 697 -5.77 24.23 -3.33
C GLY A 697 -5.85 24.71 -1.87
N ALA A 698 -5.05 24.11 -1.00
CA ALA A 698 -4.89 24.55 0.39
C ALA A 698 -4.20 25.93 0.46
N GLY A 699 -5.00 26.97 0.73
CA GLY A 699 -4.60 28.38 0.67
C GLY A 699 -5.40 29.21 -0.33
N GLY A 700 -6.19 28.54 -1.19
CA GLY A 700 -7.02 29.14 -2.22
C GLY A 700 -6.34 29.22 -3.59
N GLY A 701 -7.17 29.39 -4.62
CA GLY A 701 -6.85 29.66 -6.02
C GLY A 701 -8.17 30.05 -6.70
N ALA A 702 -8.15 30.99 -7.64
CA ALA A 702 -9.39 31.53 -8.21
C ALA A 702 -9.88 30.76 -9.46
N ASP A 703 -8.97 30.51 -10.41
CA ASP A 703 -9.25 29.72 -11.62
C ASP A 703 -8.20 28.63 -11.89
N GLY A 704 -7.53 28.59 -13.03
CA GLY A 704 -6.62 27.52 -13.42
C GLY A 704 -5.32 27.48 -12.61
N SER A 705 -4.68 26.31 -12.60
CA SER A 705 -3.28 26.16 -12.23
C SER A 705 -2.36 26.46 -13.43
N VAL A 706 -2.65 25.89 -14.60
CA VAL A 706 -1.91 26.16 -15.85
C VAL A 706 -2.86 26.22 -17.03
N ASP A 707 -3.26 27.44 -17.41
CA ASP A 707 -4.21 27.68 -18.50
C ASP A 707 -3.49 28.17 -19.76
N ILE A 708 -3.74 27.50 -20.90
CA ILE A 708 -3.05 27.72 -22.18
C ILE A 708 -4.10 28.01 -23.26
N LYS A 709 -4.04 29.20 -23.88
CA LYS A 709 -5.12 29.72 -24.74
C LYS A 709 -4.59 30.63 -25.86
N HIS A 710 -5.49 31.16 -26.69
CA HIS A 710 -5.21 32.21 -27.68
C HIS A 710 -4.03 31.92 -28.62
N GLY A 711 -4.03 30.74 -29.25
CA GLY A 711 -3.06 30.35 -30.27
C GLY A 711 -1.65 30.05 -29.76
N SER A 712 -1.44 29.95 -28.46
CA SER A 712 -0.19 29.48 -27.84
C SER A 712 0.22 28.10 -28.34
N ASP A 713 1.52 27.78 -28.32
CA ASP A 713 2.03 26.65 -29.09
C ASP A 713 3.36 26.11 -28.53
N TYR A 714 3.71 24.85 -28.83
CA TYR A 714 4.96 24.23 -28.36
C TYR A 714 5.17 24.32 -26.83
N VAL A 715 4.24 23.77 -26.04
CA VAL A 715 4.31 23.79 -24.57
C VAL A 715 4.50 22.38 -24.01
N THR A 716 5.31 22.24 -22.97
CA THR A 716 5.40 21.02 -22.14
C THR A 716 5.08 21.40 -20.70
N VAL A 717 4.13 20.67 -20.10
CA VAL A 717 3.76 20.73 -18.70
C VAL A 717 4.13 19.38 -18.08
N SER A 718 5.17 19.33 -17.25
CA SER A 718 5.71 18.07 -16.76
C SER A 718 6.02 18.04 -15.27
N TRP A 719 5.92 16.87 -14.64
CA TRP A 719 6.34 16.69 -13.25
C TRP A 719 5.70 17.66 -12.24
N ASN A 720 4.55 18.25 -12.53
CA ASN A 720 3.89 19.17 -11.60
C ASN A 720 2.97 18.39 -10.66
N HIS A 721 2.91 18.78 -9.38
CA HIS A 721 1.93 18.25 -8.42
C HIS A 721 0.87 19.30 -8.12
N THR A 722 -0.39 18.94 -8.24
CA THR A 722 -1.50 19.88 -8.13
C THR A 722 -2.65 19.29 -7.32
N THR A 723 -3.14 20.07 -6.36
CA THR A 723 -4.29 19.76 -5.50
C THR A 723 -5.41 20.80 -5.64
N HIS A 724 -5.56 21.37 -6.83
CA HIS A 724 -6.51 22.45 -7.12
C HIS A 724 -7.64 21.99 -8.05
N ASP A 725 -8.88 22.33 -7.72
CA ASP A 725 -10.10 21.78 -8.35
C ASP A 725 -10.17 22.00 -9.87
N LYS A 726 -9.90 23.24 -10.32
CA LYS A 726 -9.82 23.60 -11.74
C LYS A 726 -8.35 23.63 -12.14
N ASN A 727 -7.91 22.65 -12.92
CA ASN A 727 -6.46 22.42 -13.06
C ASN A 727 -5.80 23.06 -14.28
N MET A 728 -6.06 22.52 -15.47
CA MET A 728 -5.34 22.88 -16.70
C MET A 728 -6.30 22.96 -17.90
N LEU A 729 -6.68 24.17 -18.28
CA LEU A 729 -7.45 24.43 -19.49
C LEU A 729 -6.54 24.56 -20.71
N LEU A 730 -6.90 23.92 -21.81
CA LEU A 730 -6.22 24.05 -23.09
C LEU A 730 -7.24 24.47 -24.17
N GLY A 731 -7.22 25.75 -24.52
CA GLY A 731 -8.24 26.42 -25.33
C GLY A 731 -9.44 26.84 -24.48
N HIS A 732 -9.71 28.14 -24.39
CA HIS A 732 -10.62 28.72 -23.40
C HIS A 732 -12.12 28.70 -23.80
N ASP A 733 -12.41 28.81 -25.09
CA ASP A 733 -13.75 29.01 -25.65
C ASP A 733 -14.01 28.01 -26.80
N ASP A 734 -15.26 27.59 -26.97
CA ASP A 734 -15.69 26.67 -28.01
C ASP A 734 -15.72 27.34 -29.39
N ASP A 735 -15.91 28.66 -29.46
CA ASP A 735 -15.96 29.43 -30.70
C ASP A 735 -14.59 30.03 -31.10
N ASN A 736 -13.53 29.85 -30.30
CA ASN A 736 -12.18 30.35 -30.59
C ASN A 736 -11.43 29.53 -31.66
N THR A 737 -12.01 29.51 -32.86
CA THR A 737 -11.51 28.81 -34.06
C THR A 737 -10.09 29.18 -34.49
N ALA A 738 -9.50 30.26 -33.95
CA ALA A 738 -8.10 30.65 -34.15
C ALA A 738 -7.10 29.67 -33.50
N ASP A 739 -7.54 28.82 -32.57
CA ASP A 739 -6.72 27.80 -31.93
C ASP A 739 -6.48 26.56 -32.84
N ARG A 740 -7.18 26.44 -33.99
CA ARG A 740 -6.97 25.34 -34.95
C ARG A 740 -5.53 25.31 -35.47
N GLY A 741 -4.89 24.15 -35.38
CA GLY A 741 -3.49 23.96 -35.77
C GLY A 741 -2.47 24.60 -34.82
N ARG A 742 -2.92 25.07 -33.66
CA ARG A 742 -2.12 25.56 -32.52
C ARG A 742 -2.32 24.62 -31.32
N LEU A 743 -2.04 25.11 -30.11
CA LEU A 743 -2.28 24.40 -28.85
C LEU A 743 -1.59 23.02 -28.81
N ARG A 744 -0.40 22.92 -29.42
CA ARG A 744 0.41 21.69 -29.36
C ARG A 744 1.11 21.61 -28.02
N VAL A 745 0.48 20.89 -27.10
CA VAL A 745 0.90 20.77 -25.71
C VAL A 745 1.15 19.31 -25.33
N THR A 746 2.16 19.11 -24.48
CA THR A 746 2.49 17.83 -23.88
C THR A 746 2.29 17.90 -22.37
N TYR A 747 1.51 16.98 -21.81
CA TYR A 747 1.36 16.79 -20.38
C TYR A 747 2.01 15.47 -20.01
N HIS A 748 3.07 15.48 -19.21
CA HIS A 748 3.68 14.22 -18.77
C HIS A 748 4.16 14.19 -17.33
N HIS A 749 3.97 13.05 -16.67
CA HIS A 749 4.45 12.84 -15.30
C HIS A 749 3.87 13.83 -14.26
N ASN A 750 2.73 14.48 -14.55
CA ASN A 750 2.05 15.33 -13.58
C ASN A 750 1.19 14.49 -12.63
N TRP A 751 1.08 14.94 -11.37
CA TRP A 751 0.19 14.37 -10.35
C TRP A 751 -1.03 15.26 -10.16
N PHE A 752 -2.18 14.77 -10.59
CA PHE A 752 -3.49 15.38 -10.42
C PHE A 752 -4.16 14.78 -9.17
N ASP A 753 -3.81 15.33 -8.01
CA ASP A 753 -4.09 14.82 -6.66
C ASP A 753 -5.40 15.42 -6.11
N GLY A 754 -6.50 14.67 -6.24
CA GLY A 754 -7.82 15.06 -5.75
C GLY A 754 -8.50 16.22 -6.48
N SER A 755 -7.94 16.71 -7.59
CA SER A 755 -8.54 17.81 -8.37
C SER A 755 -9.84 17.40 -9.05
N ALA A 756 -10.86 18.26 -9.00
CA ALA A 756 -12.18 17.98 -9.56
C ALA A 756 -12.19 17.83 -11.10
N GLU A 757 -11.62 18.78 -11.83
CA GLU A 757 -11.72 18.86 -13.29
C GLU A 757 -10.55 19.54 -14.02
N ARG A 758 -10.58 19.44 -15.36
CA ARG A 758 -9.60 20.00 -16.31
C ARG A 758 -8.22 19.36 -16.17
N ASN A 759 -8.09 18.05 -16.32
CA ASN A 759 -6.82 17.35 -16.15
C ASN A 759 -6.29 16.66 -17.45
N PRO A 760 -5.92 17.39 -18.53
CA PRO A 760 -6.39 18.70 -18.94
C PRO A 760 -7.81 18.63 -19.54
N ARG A 761 -8.44 19.80 -19.77
CA ARG A 761 -9.59 19.93 -20.69
C ARG A 761 -9.14 20.61 -21.97
N VAL A 762 -9.28 19.91 -23.11
CA VAL A 762 -8.68 20.29 -24.39
C VAL A 762 -9.73 20.67 -25.42
N ARG A 763 -9.48 21.77 -26.14
CA ARG A 763 -10.16 22.22 -27.36
C ARG A 763 -9.16 22.45 -28.47
N TYR A 764 -9.54 22.19 -29.73
CA TYR A 764 -8.82 22.47 -30.98
C TYR A 764 -7.42 21.88 -31.19
N GLY A 765 -6.61 21.70 -30.15
CA GLY A 765 -5.25 21.17 -30.25
C GLY A 765 -5.25 19.74 -30.78
N ASN A 766 -4.58 19.54 -31.92
CA ASN A 766 -4.37 18.22 -32.53
C ASN A 766 -2.96 18.18 -33.16
N PRO A 767 -2.04 17.29 -32.73
CA PRO A 767 -2.18 16.35 -31.63
C PRO A 767 -1.67 16.92 -30.29
N VAL A 768 -2.48 16.77 -29.25
CA VAL A 768 -2.10 16.96 -27.83
C VAL A 768 -1.71 15.60 -27.25
N HIS A 769 -0.68 15.58 -26.42
CA HIS A 769 -0.12 14.34 -25.89
C HIS A 769 -0.18 14.35 -24.36
N VAL A 770 -0.87 13.37 -23.78
CA VAL A 770 -1.03 13.20 -22.34
C VAL A 770 -0.47 11.83 -22.00
N PHE A 771 0.73 11.75 -21.41
CA PHE A 771 1.37 10.48 -21.12
C PHE A 771 2.08 10.37 -19.77
N ASN A 772 2.12 9.18 -19.19
CA ASN A 772 2.71 8.91 -17.87
C ASN A 772 2.21 9.84 -16.74
N ASN A 773 0.99 10.41 -16.80
CA ASN A 773 0.44 11.21 -15.70
C ASN A 773 -0.30 10.33 -14.69
N TYR A 774 -0.33 10.75 -13.43
CA TYR A 774 -1.09 10.11 -12.36
C TYR A 774 -2.32 10.95 -12.01
N PHE A 775 -3.48 10.36 -12.20
CA PHE A 775 -4.81 10.92 -11.91
C PHE A 775 -5.36 10.20 -10.68
N ASP A 776 -5.48 10.91 -9.57
CA ASP A 776 -5.71 10.32 -8.25
C ASP A 776 -6.97 10.93 -7.62
N ASN A 777 -8.01 10.12 -7.41
CA ASN A 777 -9.27 10.51 -6.76
C ASN A 777 -9.93 11.78 -7.35
N ASN A 778 -9.79 12.03 -8.66
CA ASN A 778 -10.35 13.22 -9.31
C ASN A 778 -11.89 13.19 -9.32
N GLU A 779 -12.54 14.22 -8.78
CA GLU A 779 -13.98 14.20 -8.46
C GLU A 779 -14.90 14.03 -9.68
N VAL A 780 -14.57 14.64 -10.82
CA VAL A 780 -15.46 14.67 -11.99
C VAL A 780 -14.88 13.95 -13.21
N TYR A 781 -13.68 14.35 -13.66
CA TYR A 781 -13.00 13.69 -14.78
C TYR A 781 -11.48 13.90 -14.78
N GLY A 782 -10.77 12.97 -15.42
CA GLY A 782 -9.36 13.10 -15.74
C GLY A 782 -9.16 13.99 -16.98
N VAL A 783 -9.01 13.35 -18.14
CA VAL A 783 -8.82 14.05 -19.42
C VAL A 783 -10.18 14.30 -20.09
N ALA A 784 -10.42 15.51 -20.59
CA ALA A 784 -11.54 15.80 -21.49
C ALA A 784 -11.05 16.29 -22.87
N SER A 785 -11.45 15.60 -23.94
CA SER A 785 -11.22 16.02 -25.32
C SER A 785 -12.52 16.57 -25.92
N THR A 786 -12.50 17.85 -26.26
CA THR A 786 -13.67 18.61 -26.74
C THR A 786 -13.32 19.39 -28.01
N VAL A 787 -14.32 19.87 -28.75
CA VAL A 787 -14.20 20.84 -29.85
C VAL A 787 -13.03 20.55 -30.80
N GLU A 788 -13.16 19.54 -31.66
CA GLU A 788 -12.17 19.17 -32.71
C GLU A 788 -10.77 18.76 -32.22
N ALA A 789 -10.49 18.78 -30.92
CA ALA A 789 -9.20 18.35 -30.37
C ALA A 789 -8.84 16.92 -30.81
N GLY A 790 -7.54 16.62 -30.83
CA GLY A 790 -7.05 15.26 -30.95
C GLY A 790 -6.07 14.98 -29.84
N VAL A 791 -6.48 14.16 -28.87
CA VAL A 791 -5.66 13.86 -27.69
C VAL A 791 -5.21 12.40 -27.73
N LEU A 792 -3.90 12.18 -27.70
CA LEU A 792 -3.31 10.88 -27.42
C LEU A 792 -3.12 10.75 -25.91
N VAL A 793 -3.93 9.91 -25.29
CA VAL A 793 -3.88 9.61 -23.85
C VAL A 793 -3.21 8.25 -23.69
N GLU A 794 -1.94 8.19 -23.31
CA GLU A 794 -1.23 6.90 -23.23
C GLU A 794 -0.31 6.70 -22.03
N GLY A 795 -0.25 5.47 -21.51
CA GLY A 795 0.61 5.14 -20.36
C GLY A 795 0.25 5.86 -19.06
N ASN A 796 -0.90 6.54 -18.97
CA ASN A 796 -1.32 7.21 -17.73
C ASN A 796 -1.97 6.23 -16.75
N TYR A 797 -2.00 6.59 -15.47
CA TYR A 797 -2.70 5.83 -14.43
C TYR A 797 -3.83 6.68 -13.87
N PHE A 798 -5.03 6.11 -13.79
CA PHE A 798 -6.23 6.72 -13.22
C PHE A 798 -6.73 5.89 -12.04
N GLU A 799 -6.80 6.49 -10.84
CA GLU A 799 -7.34 5.90 -9.63
C GLU A 799 -8.62 6.61 -9.16
N ASN A 800 -9.69 5.84 -8.94
CA ASN A 800 -10.98 6.31 -8.41
C ASN A 800 -11.60 7.48 -9.19
N VAL A 801 -11.27 7.66 -10.47
CA VAL A 801 -11.78 8.75 -11.31
C VAL A 801 -13.11 8.35 -11.95
N PRO A 802 -14.24 9.06 -11.71
CA PRO A 802 -15.55 8.66 -12.25
C PRO A 802 -15.67 8.72 -13.78
N ARG A 803 -14.90 9.60 -14.44
CA ARG A 803 -14.74 9.65 -15.90
C ARG A 803 -13.26 9.86 -16.26
N PRO A 804 -12.45 8.78 -16.36
CA PRO A 804 -11.01 8.91 -16.61
C PRO A 804 -10.69 9.66 -17.89
N ILE A 805 -11.45 9.37 -18.95
CA ILE A 805 -11.35 10.01 -20.25
C ILE A 805 -12.77 10.32 -20.72
N ALA A 806 -13.03 11.58 -21.07
CA ALA A 806 -14.28 12.09 -21.59
C ALA A 806 -14.11 12.62 -23.03
N VAL A 807 -15.07 12.28 -23.89
CA VAL A 807 -15.17 12.72 -25.30
C VAL A 807 -16.37 13.66 -25.40
N GLY A 808 -16.11 14.96 -25.29
CA GLY A 808 -17.13 15.97 -24.99
C GLY A 808 -17.32 16.15 -23.48
N TYR A 809 -17.70 17.35 -23.06
CA TYR A 809 -18.00 17.66 -21.65
C TYR A 809 -18.86 18.91 -21.52
N ALA A 810 -19.86 18.85 -20.63
CA ALA A 810 -20.93 19.86 -20.54
C ALA A 810 -21.56 20.14 -21.91
N ASP A 811 -21.73 21.41 -22.28
CA ASP A 811 -22.26 21.81 -23.59
C ASP A 811 -21.22 21.71 -24.73
N SER A 812 -19.95 21.45 -24.42
CA SER A 812 -18.88 21.41 -25.43
C SER A 812 -18.92 20.13 -26.26
N PRO A 813 -18.96 20.23 -27.61
CA PRO A 813 -19.04 19.07 -28.48
C PRO A 813 -17.80 18.16 -28.37
N PRO A 814 -17.93 16.88 -28.76
CA PRO A 814 -16.82 15.92 -28.81
C PRO A 814 -15.57 16.40 -29.55
N GLY A 815 -14.41 16.09 -28.99
CA GLY A 815 -13.15 15.97 -29.72
C GLY A 815 -12.86 14.53 -30.12
N ASN A 816 -11.60 14.24 -30.47
CA ASN A 816 -11.07 12.91 -30.74
C ASN A 816 -10.12 12.47 -29.62
N VAL A 817 -10.12 11.18 -29.32
CA VAL A 817 -9.18 10.54 -28.40
C VAL A 817 -8.72 9.21 -28.96
N VAL A 818 -7.40 9.02 -29.02
CA VAL A 818 -6.77 7.70 -29.06
C VAL A 818 -6.25 7.43 -27.66
N GLN A 819 -6.65 6.30 -27.08
CA GLN A 819 -6.13 5.86 -25.77
C GLN A 819 -5.45 4.50 -25.91
N ARG A 820 -4.30 4.32 -25.26
CA ARG A 820 -3.57 3.03 -25.21
C ARG A 820 -2.66 2.94 -23.98
N HIS A 821 -2.41 1.73 -23.49
CA HIS A 821 -1.50 1.45 -22.37
C HIS A 821 -1.80 2.18 -21.04
N ASN A 822 -2.96 2.84 -20.90
CA ASN A 822 -3.37 3.43 -19.62
C ASN A 822 -3.83 2.34 -18.64
N LEU A 823 -3.75 2.61 -17.33
CA LEU A 823 -4.37 1.81 -16.29
C LEU A 823 -5.53 2.58 -15.64
N PHE A 824 -6.61 1.86 -15.32
CA PHE A 824 -7.81 2.39 -14.69
C PHE A 824 -8.15 1.52 -13.48
N VAL A 825 -7.96 2.05 -12.26
CA VAL A 825 -8.18 1.40 -10.98
C VAL A 825 -9.30 2.13 -10.25
N GLY A 826 -10.29 1.40 -9.70
CA GLY A 826 -11.46 1.98 -9.01
C GLY A 826 -12.32 2.96 -9.84
N SER A 827 -12.03 3.07 -11.14
CA SER A 827 -12.44 4.18 -11.99
C SER A 827 -13.67 3.83 -12.85
N GLY A 828 -14.38 4.87 -13.30
CA GLY A 828 -15.57 4.73 -14.13
C GLY A 828 -15.28 4.47 -15.63
N PRO A 829 -16.31 4.52 -16.49
CA PRO A 829 -16.20 4.15 -17.89
C PRO A 829 -15.25 5.09 -18.66
N VAL A 830 -14.51 4.50 -19.61
CA VAL A 830 -13.49 5.18 -20.42
C VAL A 830 -14.04 5.44 -21.82
N GLU A 831 -14.00 6.71 -22.27
CA GLU A 831 -14.42 7.11 -23.60
C GLU A 831 -13.22 7.22 -24.57
N SER A 832 -13.40 6.87 -25.84
CA SER A 832 -12.36 6.98 -26.88
C SER A 832 -12.99 6.94 -28.27
N THR A 833 -12.46 7.72 -29.22
CA THR A 833 -12.86 7.65 -30.65
C THR A 833 -12.00 6.67 -31.44
N GLY A 834 -10.86 6.23 -30.88
CA GLY A 834 -9.91 5.29 -31.50
C GLY A 834 -9.19 5.80 -32.75
N THR A 835 -9.52 7.00 -33.23
CA THR A 835 -9.04 7.63 -34.47
C THR A 835 -9.16 9.15 -34.37
N GLY A 836 -8.63 9.90 -35.36
CA GLY A 836 -8.78 11.36 -35.44
C GLY A 836 -7.73 12.17 -34.67
N VAL A 837 -6.68 11.51 -34.17
CA VAL A 837 -5.53 12.14 -33.53
C VAL A 837 -4.32 12.04 -34.45
N ASP A 838 -3.64 13.16 -34.69
CA ASP A 838 -2.46 13.23 -35.55
C ASP A 838 -1.22 12.57 -34.89
N PRO A 839 -0.19 12.17 -35.67
CA PRO A 839 0.99 11.50 -35.12
C PRO A 839 1.84 12.42 -34.21
N ILE A 840 2.28 11.88 -33.08
CA ILE A 840 3.28 12.55 -32.22
C ILE A 840 4.66 12.54 -32.92
N PRO A 841 5.28 13.70 -33.18
CA PRO A 841 6.45 13.79 -34.08
C PRO A 841 7.81 13.70 -33.37
N TYR A 842 7.85 13.44 -32.07
CA TYR A 842 9.06 13.39 -31.25
C TYR A 842 9.19 12.03 -30.53
N GLY A 843 10.42 11.68 -30.14
CA GLY A 843 10.67 10.54 -29.26
C GLY A 843 10.40 10.89 -27.79
N TYR A 844 9.87 9.93 -27.04
CA TYR A 844 9.60 10.03 -25.60
C TYR A 844 9.71 8.64 -24.96
N PRO A 845 10.11 8.54 -23.68
CA PRO A 845 9.92 7.33 -22.90
C PRO A 845 8.42 7.19 -22.58
N LEU A 846 7.84 6.02 -22.84
CA LEU A 846 6.52 5.64 -22.31
C LEU A 846 6.76 4.68 -21.16
N ASP A 847 6.24 5.01 -19.98
CA ASP A 847 6.40 4.17 -18.80
C ASP A 847 5.36 3.04 -18.85
N ASN A 848 5.60 2.00 -18.05
CA ASN A 848 4.52 1.09 -17.70
C ASN A 848 3.52 1.87 -16.83
N ALA A 849 2.26 2.01 -17.25
CA ALA A 849 1.27 2.75 -16.46
C ALA A 849 1.21 2.29 -15.00
N ASN A 850 1.41 1.00 -14.71
CA ASN A 850 1.44 0.47 -13.33
C ASN A 850 2.53 1.09 -12.44
N THR A 851 3.63 1.61 -13.01
CA THR A 851 4.69 2.29 -12.25
C THR A 851 4.48 3.80 -12.16
N VAL A 852 3.57 4.37 -12.96
CA VAL A 852 3.37 5.81 -13.07
C VAL A 852 3.00 6.49 -11.75
N PRO A 853 2.13 5.96 -10.87
CA PRO A 853 1.90 6.57 -9.55
C PRO A 853 3.19 6.71 -8.75
N ALA A 854 4.01 5.65 -8.71
CA ALA A 854 5.28 5.67 -7.98
C ALA A 854 6.30 6.63 -8.62
N THR A 855 6.49 6.56 -9.95
CA THR A 855 7.34 7.49 -10.70
C THR A 855 6.92 8.93 -10.42
N VAL A 856 5.63 9.24 -10.60
CA VAL A 856 5.06 10.59 -10.51
C VAL A 856 5.06 11.12 -9.07
N MET A 857 4.68 10.35 -8.06
CA MET A 857 4.79 10.80 -6.66
C MET A 857 6.25 11.02 -6.23
N ALA A 858 7.18 10.20 -6.75
CA ALA A 858 8.60 10.34 -6.46
C ALA A 858 9.20 11.61 -7.11
N GLY A 859 8.87 11.91 -8.36
CA GLY A 859 9.44 13.04 -9.09
C GLY A 859 8.62 14.33 -9.08
N ALA A 860 7.30 14.30 -9.00
CA ALA A 860 6.49 15.51 -9.21
C ALA A 860 6.53 16.49 -8.03
N GLY A 861 6.37 17.77 -8.36
CA GLY A 861 6.38 18.88 -7.41
C GLY A 861 7.77 19.43 -7.09
N THR A 862 7.82 20.33 -6.10
CA THR A 862 9.03 21.06 -5.71
C THR A 862 9.96 20.23 -4.82
N GLY A 863 11.25 20.60 -4.78
CA GLY A 863 12.28 19.96 -3.97
C GLY A 863 12.86 18.68 -4.60
N LYS A 864 12.64 18.47 -5.90
CA LYS A 864 12.98 17.26 -6.64
C LYS A 864 14.08 17.48 -7.68
N ILE A 865 14.32 18.74 -8.05
CA ILE A 865 15.35 19.20 -8.97
C ILE A 865 16.19 20.31 -8.30
N GLY A 866 17.52 20.15 -8.31
CA GLY A 866 18.47 21.14 -7.76
C GLY A 866 18.64 21.11 -6.25
#